data_AF-A0A1B6Z6X3-F1
#
_entry.id   AF-A0A1B6Z6X3-F1
#
_cell.length_a   1.000
_cell.length_b   1.000
_cell.length_c   1.000
_cell.angle_alpha   90.00
_cell.angle_beta   90.00
_cell.angle_gamma   90.00
#
_symmetry.space_group_name_H-M   'P 1'
#
loop_
_entity.id
_entity.type
_entity.pdbx_description
1 polymer ?
#
loop_
_entity_poly.entity_id
_entity_poly.type
_entity_poly.pdbx_seq_one_letter_code
_entity_poly.pdbx_strand_id
1 'polypeptide(L)'
;MKRNLGNFTRGSQLIGHFSFMFAAGLKLPLIAGAILLAIVSYVQVRFSLTDHQFYLIGMDIYARFYGFIELDPDKLIALKQADGSTLEMAISALSDYPSVEQAVSALWKVLGLALVFTAIVFVPAFLLFYWLLEYFGGSFKEKKFVRGASLVRLGLLKRKIWRNNFVKQHKELRPILGWFWWLVGAQKLIEAGYYIPAKIAGVSYPWRKEIEHTMLIGTTGTGKTVALLDLITQARAKGQSAVVFDLTGAFISRFYDPSRDVILNPMDARCPQWSIFDECSSISEFHAASEALIPSDGGGNDQFWVLGARSIFMESCMALVRAGTPTNAALAERLMTADLSEVHKLVEGTLAEPMTSPEAAKMAISIRAVLNANAHALMLLPTSGPRFSIRDWVRAKEDIKPGSILFISARYVDLGILSKLLTLWMNIGMHTLMSMTRTDDLRLWFIIDELGALHRLPALEQGLQTARNFAGAIVTGIHTYDKLKEVYGEDIANTLASLSRTKLVLACGDDETAEWCSDAIGKQEVIEIDEGYSYGHDNARDAVTSNSRKTIRTLALADELTNLKSLTGYIKFPDGLPAAKIKLEYKTRPIVAEEFMPRSDNPGMDRALPKPKPGPKPSPKPGGSVDDGDDPVGGDNGPRPASDGGAGIEPPGVQEQLAFDEEQAGGSGAVSKTDDPKSDQEKDRLSAVFTARGQDRAKHSLADKKAAADKPSSSKKPSTRHRSSAKETDRFDGPNGNAKRDHKSRSASQAKSAEDNPDPTKEQREGAIGSRNIEDRDDMDIG
;
A
#
# COMPACT_ATOMS: atom_id res chain seq x y z
N MET A 1 -5.14 22.36 44.20
CA MET A 1 -6.57 22.76 44.21
C MET A 1 -7.03 23.53 42.97
N LYS A 2 -6.51 24.72 42.62
CA LYS A 2 -7.05 25.60 41.55
C LYS A 2 -7.48 24.90 40.24
N ARG A 3 -6.65 23.97 39.67
CA ARG A 3 -7.00 23.23 38.44
C ARG A 3 -8.24 22.33 38.59
N ASN A 4 -8.45 21.73 39.76
CA ASN A 4 -9.60 20.87 40.04
C ASN A 4 -10.88 21.71 40.22
N LEU A 5 -10.77 22.91 40.79
CA LEU A 5 -11.89 23.85 40.88
C LEU A 5 -12.33 24.31 39.48
N GLY A 6 -11.38 24.66 38.59
CA GLY A 6 -11.68 25.01 37.20
C GLY A 6 -12.27 23.86 36.37
N ASN A 7 -11.88 22.61 36.66
CA ASN A 7 -12.51 21.44 36.06
C ASN A 7 -13.92 21.19 36.63
N PHE A 8 -14.12 21.43 37.94
CA PHE A 8 -15.43 21.30 38.59
C PHE A 8 -16.43 22.33 38.07
N THR A 9 -16.05 23.62 37.92
CA THR A 9 -16.94 24.65 37.39
C THR A 9 -17.25 24.45 35.91
N ARG A 10 -16.28 24.04 35.09
CA ARG A 10 -16.54 23.62 33.70
C ARG A 10 -17.47 22.39 33.65
N GLY A 11 -17.27 21.42 34.55
CA GLY A 11 -18.12 20.24 34.65
C GLY A 11 -19.56 20.58 35.04
N SER A 12 -19.77 21.44 36.05
CA SER A 12 -21.11 21.86 36.46
C SER A 12 -21.81 22.74 35.43
N GLN A 13 -21.08 23.60 34.70
CA GLN A 13 -21.60 24.34 33.55
C GLN A 13 -22.02 23.40 32.41
N LEU A 14 -21.18 22.42 32.05
CA LEU A 14 -21.51 21.41 31.04
C LEU A 14 -22.74 20.57 31.43
N ILE A 15 -22.81 20.11 32.67
CA ILE A 15 -23.97 19.35 33.19
C ILE A 15 -25.23 20.23 33.17
N GLY A 16 -25.16 21.46 33.68
CA GLY A 16 -26.29 22.39 33.69
C GLY A 16 -26.80 22.69 32.28
N HIS A 17 -25.91 23.06 31.35
CA HIS A 17 -26.27 23.34 29.96
C HIS A 17 -26.81 22.09 29.25
N PHE A 18 -26.24 20.91 29.47
CA PHE A 18 -26.78 19.64 28.97
C PHE A 18 -28.20 19.38 29.50
N SER A 19 -28.43 19.54 30.80
CA SER A 19 -29.76 19.42 31.41
C SER A 19 -30.75 20.44 30.85
N PHE A 20 -30.35 21.69 30.58
CA PHE A 20 -31.21 22.69 29.95
C PHE A 20 -31.52 22.39 28.48
N MET A 21 -30.54 21.96 27.66
CA MET A 21 -30.80 21.54 26.28
C MET A 21 -31.71 20.30 26.21
N PHE A 22 -31.46 19.31 27.08
CA PHE A 22 -32.27 18.11 27.19
C PHE A 22 -33.71 18.44 27.63
N ALA A 23 -33.88 19.29 28.64
CA ALA A 23 -35.18 19.78 29.07
C ALA A 23 -35.89 20.59 27.98
N ALA A 24 -35.17 21.41 27.20
CA ALA A 24 -35.73 22.15 26.07
C ALA A 24 -36.24 21.23 24.95
N GLY A 25 -35.47 20.18 24.61
CA GLY A 25 -35.90 19.15 23.66
C GLY A 25 -37.11 18.33 24.14
N LEU A 26 -37.20 18.04 25.44
CA LEU A 26 -38.33 17.34 26.06
C LEU A 26 -39.57 18.23 26.27
N LYS A 27 -39.40 19.56 26.41
CA LYS A 27 -40.47 20.48 26.77
C LYS A 27 -41.65 20.44 25.79
N LEU A 28 -41.39 20.46 24.48
CA LEU A 28 -42.45 20.48 23.48
C LEU A 28 -43.22 19.15 23.42
N PRO A 29 -42.58 17.96 23.39
CA PRO A 29 -43.27 16.68 23.55
C PRO A 29 -44.06 16.56 24.85
N LEU A 30 -43.51 16.96 26.00
CA LEU A 30 -44.22 16.86 27.29
C LEU A 30 -45.47 17.75 27.34
N ILE A 31 -45.39 18.97 26.78
CA ILE A 31 -46.57 19.85 26.63
C ILE A 31 -47.60 19.22 25.70
N ALA A 32 -47.18 18.65 24.56
CA ALA A 32 -48.08 17.98 23.63
C ALA A 32 -48.76 16.75 24.27
N GLY A 33 -48.03 15.96 25.06
CA GLY A 33 -48.57 14.83 25.83
C GLY A 33 -49.57 15.26 26.90
N ALA A 34 -49.30 16.37 27.62
CA ALA A 34 -50.23 16.92 28.60
C ALA A 34 -51.52 17.47 27.96
N ILE A 35 -51.41 18.14 26.80
CA ILE A 35 -52.57 18.60 26.02
C ILE A 35 -53.39 17.41 25.51
N LEU A 36 -52.72 16.37 24.99
CA LEU A 36 -53.38 15.13 24.56
C LEU A 36 -54.11 14.44 25.72
N LEU A 37 -53.48 14.36 26.90
CA LEU A 37 -54.13 13.81 28.10
C LEU A 37 -55.37 14.60 28.49
N ALA A 38 -55.30 15.94 28.48
CA ALA A 38 -56.42 16.81 28.82
C ALA A 38 -57.60 16.65 27.83
N ILE A 39 -57.31 16.60 26.53
CA ILE A 39 -58.33 16.40 25.48
C ILE A 39 -58.98 15.01 25.61
N VAL A 40 -58.18 13.95 25.72
CA VAL A 40 -58.70 12.57 25.85
C VAL A 40 -59.52 12.42 27.14
N SER A 41 -59.05 12.97 28.26
CA SER A 41 -59.78 12.95 29.54
C SER A 41 -61.11 13.71 29.44
N TYR A 42 -61.13 14.91 28.86
CA TYR A 42 -62.36 15.69 28.67
C TYR A 42 -63.38 14.94 27.80
N VAL A 43 -62.92 14.37 26.68
CA VAL A 43 -63.78 13.60 25.77
C VAL A 43 -64.34 12.36 26.46
N GLN A 44 -63.51 11.53 27.11
CA GLN A 44 -64.01 10.33 27.79
C GLN A 44 -64.94 10.67 28.96
N VAL A 45 -64.60 11.67 29.79
CA VAL A 45 -65.49 12.15 30.87
C VAL A 45 -66.84 12.62 30.33
N ARG A 46 -66.88 13.34 29.19
CA ARG A 46 -68.14 13.87 28.64
C ARG A 46 -69.00 12.82 27.92
N PHE A 47 -68.42 11.72 27.42
CA PHE A 47 -69.16 10.65 26.74
C PHE A 47 -69.41 9.38 27.58
N SER A 48 -68.69 9.18 28.69
CA SER A 48 -68.82 7.97 29.54
C SER A 48 -69.60 8.17 30.84
N LEU A 49 -69.90 9.41 31.24
CA LEU A 49 -70.67 9.73 32.44
C LEU A 49 -72.03 10.35 32.08
N THR A 50 -73.08 9.93 32.78
CA THR A 50 -74.41 10.55 32.67
C THR A 50 -74.45 11.93 33.35
N ASP A 51 -75.34 12.82 32.92
CA ASP A 51 -75.48 14.15 33.54
C ASP A 51 -75.83 14.07 35.05
N HIS A 52 -76.52 13.00 35.49
CA HIS A 52 -76.76 12.73 36.91
C HIS A 52 -75.47 12.38 37.67
N GLN A 53 -74.62 11.49 37.13
CA GLN A 53 -73.32 11.19 37.72
C GLN A 53 -72.40 12.43 37.73
N PHE A 54 -72.47 13.27 36.68
CA PHE A 54 -71.72 14.53 36.61
C PHE A 54 -72.16 15.50 37.72
N TYR A 55 -73.46 15.58 38.01
CA TYR A 55 -73.98 16.32 39.18
C TYR A 55 -73.48 15.73 40.51
N LEU A 56 -73.53 14.41 40.71
CA LEU A 56 -73.03 13.76 41.94
C LEU A 56 -71.53 14.01 42.16
N ILE A 57 -70.72 13.96 41.09
CA ILE A 57 -69.28 14.31 41.12
C ILE A 57 -69.08 15.79 41.47
N GLY A 58 -69.89 16.69 40.90
CA GLY A 58 -69.85 18.12 41.27
C GLY A 58 -70.20 18.37 42.74
N MET A 59 -71.13 17.60 43.29
CA MET A 59 -71.52 17.63 44.70
C MET A 59 -70.43 17.07 45.62
N ASP A 60 -69.76 15.98 45.24
CA ASP A 60 -68.58 15.43 45.95
C ASP A 60 -67.41 16.45 45.99
N ILE A 61 -67.10 17.07 44.86
CA ILE A 61 -66.08 18.14 44.79
C ILE A 61 -66.49 19.32 45.68
N TYR A 62 -67.77 19.71 45.68
CA TYR A 62 -68.28 20.77 46.56
C TYR A 62 -68.12 20.40 48.05
N ALA A 63 -68.46 19.17 48.46
CA ALA A 63 -68.33 18.71 49.84
C ALA A 63 -66.86 18.66 50.29
N ARG A 64 -65.96 18.13 49.46
CA ARG A 64 -64.52 18.12 49.75
C ARG A 64 -63.93 19.53 49.86
N PHE A 65 -64.36 20.46 49.00
CA PHE A 65 -63.96 21.87 49.08
C PHE A 65 -64.54 22.55 50.34
N TYR A 66 -65.77 22.20 50.74
CA TYR A 66 -66.40 22.71 51.96
C TYR A 66 -65.65 22.26 53.22
N GLY A 67 -65.31 20.96 53.30
CA GLY A 67 -64.50 20.41 54.39
C GLY A 67 -63.05 20.91 54.40
N PHE A 68 -62.45 21.17 53.23
CA PHE A 68 -61.11 21.77 53.12
C PHE A 68 -61.03 23.20 53.66
N ILE A 69 -62.16 23.92 53.75
CA ILE A 69 -62.25 25.27 54.34
C ILE A 69 -62.68 25.19 55.83
N GLU A 70 -62.71 23.98 56.42
CA GLU A 70 -63.09 23.72 57.81
C GLU A 70 -64.48 24.29 58.19
N LEU A 71 -65.41 24.27 57.23
CA LEU A 71 -66.79 24.71 57.41
C LEU A 71 -67.68 23.61 58.02
N ASP A 72 -68.81 24.02 58.59
CA ASP A 72 -69.73 23.21 59.39
C ASP A 72 -70.07 21.83 58.75
N PRO A 73 -69.57 20.72 59.31
CA PRO A 73 -69.69 19.38 58.71
C PRO A 73 -71.11 18.81 58.78
N ASP A 74 -71.97 19.33 59.67
CA ASP A 74 -73.33 18.85 59.89
C ASP A 74 -74.36 19.59 59.02
N LYS A 75 -73.92 20.59 58.25
CA LYS A 75 -74.76 21.36 57.32
C LYS A 75 -75.50 20.43 56.36
N LEU A 76 -76.83 20.46 56.44
CA LEU A 76 -77.71 19.70 55.54
C LEU A 76 -77.68 20.26 54.11
N ILE A 77 -77.65 19.36 53.14
CA ILE A 77 -77.74 19.63 51.70
C ILE A 77 -78.79 18.74 51.05
N ALA A 78 -79.60 19.32 50.16
CA ALA A 78 -80.60 18.59 49.39
C ALA A 78 -79.98 17.96 48.13
N LEU A 79 -79.64 16.67 48.21
CA LEU A 79 -79.12 15.89 47.09
C LEU A 79 -80.28 15.41 46.20
N LYS A 80 -80.25 15.77 44.92
CA LYS A 80 -81.22 15.25 43.94
C LYS A 80 -80.87 13.80 43.57
N GLN A 81 -81.85 12.90 43.61
CA GLN A 81 -81.72 11.52 43.17
C GLN A 81 -82.13 11.35 41.70
N ALA A 82 -81.86 10.17 41.13
CA ALA A 82 -82.13 9.84 39.73
C ALA A 82 -83.63 9.77 39.37
N ASP A 83 -84.51 9.60 40.36
CA ASP A 83 -85.97 9.61 40.21
C ASP A 83 -86.60 11.02 40.30
N GLY A 84 -85.79 12.05 40.58
CA GLY A 84 -86.23 13.42 40.80
C GLY A 84 -86.55 13.79 42.24
N SER A 85 -86.46 12.85 43.20
CA SER A 85 -86.61 13.14 44.62
C SER A 85 -85.41 13.92 45.18
N THR A 86 -85.58 14.56 46.34
CA THR A 86 -84.52 15.26 47.07
C THR A 86 -84.33 14.65 48.45
N LEU A 87 -83.11 14.18 48.73
CA LEU A 87 -82.71 13.64 50.03
C LEU A 87 -81.85 14.67 50.76
N GLU A 88 -82.26 15.06 51.96
CA GLU A 88 -81.45 15.91 52.84
C GLU A 88 -80.46 15.05 53.65
N MET A 89 -79.20 15.42 53.64
CA MET A 89 -78.12 14.76 54.40
C MET A 89 -77.03 15.76 54.79
N ALA A 90 -76.28 15.45 55.86
CA ALA A 90 -75.12 16.24 56.25
C ALA A 90 -74.03 16.19 55.16
N ILE A 91 -73.39 17.34 54.89
CA ILE A 91 -72.39 17.48 53.84
C ILE A 91 -71.14 16.59 54.06
N SER A 92 -70.83 16.27 55.32
CA SER A 92 -69.81 15.27 55.70
C SER A 92 -70.11 13.86 55.17
N ALA A 93 -71.35 13.40 55.30
CA ALA A 93 -71.78 12.05 54.92
C ALA A 93 -71.97 11.86 53.39
N LEU A 94 -71.84 12.92 52.60
CA LEU A 94 -72.09 12.89 51.16
C LEU A 94 -71.08 12.04 50.38
N SER A 95 -69.80 12.11 50.76
CA SER A 95 -68.71 11.42 50.04
C SER A 95 -68.81 9.90 50.15
N ASP A 96 -69.36 9.41 51.26
CA ASP A 96 -69.56 7.99 51.57
C ASP A 96 -70.93 7.47 51.09
N TYR A 97 -71.75 8.30 50.45
CA TYR A 97 -73.06 7.88 49.96
C TYR A 97 -72.92 6.99 48.71
N PRO A 98 -73.53 5.79 48.65
CA PRO A 98 -73.20 4.79 47.62
C PRO A 98 -73.36 5.23 46.15
N SER A 99 -74.28 6.15 45.81
CA SER A 99 -74.37 6.65 44.43
C SER A 99 -73.28 7.68 44.10
N VAL A 100 -72.81 8.44 45.08
CA VAL A 100 -71.69 9.38 44.96
C VAL A 100 -70.39 8.59 44.85
N GLU A 101 -70.17 7.60 45.72
CA GLU A 101 -69.02 6.69 45.66
C GLU A 101 -68.95 5.98 44.29
N GLN A 102 -70.07 5.48 43.77
CA GLN A 102 -70.14 4.86 42.44
C GLN A 102 -69.83 5.86 41.30
N ALA A 103 -70.30 7.11 41.38
CA ALA A 103 -70.00 8.13 40.39
C ALA A 103 -68.51 8.54 40.40
N VAL A 104 -67.92 8.69 41.59
CA VAL A 104 -66.48 8.96 41.76
C VAL A 104 -65.64 7.76 41.31
N SER A 105 -66.06 6.52 41.62
CA SER A 105 -65.42 5.30 41.13
C SER A 105 -65.47 5.19 39.61
N ALA A 106 -66.59 5.58 38.98
CA ALA A 106 -66.72 5.65 37.53
C ALA A 106 -65.78 6.72 36.94
N LEU A 107 -65.70 7.92 37.54
CA LEU A 107 -64.75 8.96 37.12
C LEU A 107 -63.30 8.47 37.13
N TRP A 108 -62.85 7.83 38.22
CA TRP A 108 -61.47 7.31 38.30
C TRP A 108 -61.19 6.20 37.28
N LYS A 109 -62.17 5.32 36.99
CA LYS A 109 -62.06 4.31 35.92
C LYS A 109 -61.92 4.96 34.54
N VAL A 110 -62.74 5.99 34.25
CA VAL A 110 -62.69 6.74 32.99
C VAL A 110 -61.37 7.51 32.85
N LEU A 111 -60.88 8.17 33.90
CA LEU A 111 -59.57 8.85 33.87
C LEU A 111 -58.40 7.86 33.73
N GLY A 112 -58.50 6.67 34.32
CA GLY A 112 -57.53 5.58 34.12
C GLY A 112 -57.49 5.09 32.66
N LEU A 113 -58.65 4.90 32.03
CA LEU A 113 -58.76 4.54 30.61
C LEU A 113 -58.26 5.66 29.69
N ALA A 114 -58.50 6.93 30.04
CA ALA A 114 -57.96 8.08 29.33
C ALA A 114 -56.43 8.10 29.38
N LEU A 115 -55.83 7.88 30.56
CA LEU A 115 -54.38 7.80 30.73
C LEU A 115 -53.76 6.66 29.92
N VAL A 116 -54.36 5.46 29.93
CA VAL A 116 -53.91 4.32 29.12
C VAL A 116 -54.00 4.62 27.62
N PHE A 117 -55.11 5.20 27.16
CA PHE A 117 -55.28 5.58 25.75
C PHE A 117 -54.26 6.65 25.33
N THR A 118 -54.05 7.68 26.14
CA THR A 118 -53.01 8.69 25.89
C THR A 118 -51.62 8.07 25.87
N ALA A 119 -51.29 7.12 26.76
CA ALA A 119 -50.00 6.43 26.74
C ALA A 119 -49.78 5.61 25.45
N ILE A 120 -50.82 4.89 24.99
CA ILE A 120 -50.79 4.10 23.73
C ILE A 120 -50.52 4.97 22.51
N VAL A 121 -51.03 6.22 22.48
CA VAL A 121 -50.77 7.17 21.37
C VAL A 121 -49.45 7.91 21.55
N PHE A 122 -49.15 8.37 22.78
CA PHE A 122 -48.00 9.24 23.06
C PHE A 122 -46.67 8.50 23.01
N VAL A 123 -46.57 7.28 23.56
CA VAL A 123 -45.28 6.57 23.63
C VAL A 123 -44.73 6.23 22.24
N PRO A 124 -45.50 5.67 21.27
CA PRO A 124 -45.01 5.46 19.91
C PRO A 124 -44.69 6.77 19.19
N ALA A 125 -45.50 7.83 19.37
CA ALA A 125 -45.23 9.15 18.77
C ALA A 125 -43.93 9.78 19.33
N PHE A 126 -43.67 9.63 20.62
CA PHE A 126 -42.46 10.08 21.28
C PHE A 126 -41.22 9.30 20.81
N LEU A 127 -41.32 7.97 20.67
CA LEU A 127 -40.24 7.13 20.12
C LEU A 127 -39.94 7.49 18.66
N LEU A 128 -40.97 7.74 17.84
CA LEU A 128 -40.80 8.20 16.46
C LEU A 128 -40.13 9.58 16.40
N PHE A 129 -40.53 10.51 17.27
CA PHE A 129 -39.94 11.84 17.38
C PHE A 129 -38.46 11.78 17.82
N TYR A 130 -38.14 10.93 18.81
CA TYR A 130 -36.77 10.69 19.25
C TYR A 130 -35.90 10.13 18.11
N TRP A 131 -36.37 9.08 17.44
CA TRP A 131 -35.69 8.47 16.30
C TRP A 131 -35.47 9.47 15.15
N LEU A 132 -36.45 10.33 14.87
CA LEU A 132 -36.34 11.39 13.86
C LEU A 132 -35.23 12.40 14.22
N LEU A 133 -35.16 12.84 15.48
CA LEU A 133 -34.11 13.72 15.97
C LEU A 133 -32.72 13.06 15.93
N GLU A 134 -32.62 11.79 16.31
CA GLU A 134 -31.37 11.01 16.26
C GLU A 134 -30.88 10.85 14.81
N TYR A 135 -31.78 10.50 13.88
CA TYR A 135 -31.47 10.33 12.46
C TYR A 135 -30.95 11.63 11.83
N PHE A 136 -31.63 12.77 12.04
CA PHE A 136 -31.13 14.05 11.53
C PHE A 136 -29.84 14.50 12.25
N GLY A 137 -29.77 14.36 13.58
CA GLY A 137 -28.61 14.75 14.38
C GLY A 137 -27.33 14.01 14.01
N GLY A 138 -27.42 12.70 13.72
CA GLY A 138 -26.31 11.92 13.19
C GLY A 138 -25.90 12.36 11.79
N SER A 139 -26.87 12.58 10.89
CA SER A 139 -26.62 12.99 9.50
C SER A 139 -25.84 14.29 9.36
N PHE A 140 -26.03 15.26 10.28
CA PHE A 140 -25.26 16.51 10.28
C PHE A 140 -23.81 16.38 10.78
N LYS A 141 -23.45 15.26 11.45
CA LYS A 141 -22.10 15.02 11.97
C LYS A 141 -21.25 14.09 11.09
N GLU A 142 -21.79 13.57 9.99
CA GLU A 142 -21.01 12.79 9.03
C GLU A 142 -20.03 13.67 8.23
N LYS A 143 -18.74 13.30 8.29
CA LYS A 143 -17.64 14.03 7.64
C LYS A 143 -17.72 13.89 6.13
N LYS A 144 -18.01 15.00 5.43
CA LYS A 144 -18.27 14.96 3.99
C LYS A 144 -16.97 14.84 3.21
N PHE A 145 -16.75 13.67 2.59
CA PHE A 145 -15.67 13.45 1.63
C PHE A 145 -15.78 14.42 0.44
N VAL A 146 -14.67 15.06 0.07
CA VAL A 146 -14.60 15.99 -1.07
C VAL A 146 -13.90 15.32 -2.26
N ARG A 147 -12.65 14.88 -2.06
CA ARG A 147 -11.79 14.30 -3.11
C ARG A 147 -10.55 13.63 -2.52
N GLY A 148 -9.79 12.95 -3.37
CA GLY A 148 -8.53 12.27 -3.02
C GLY A 148 -8.68 10.75 -3.01
N ALA A 149 -7.77 10.07 -2.33
CA ALA A 149 -7.91 8.65 -2.06
C ALA A 149 -9.08 8.42 -1.07
N SER A 150 -9.66 7.22 -1.04
CA SER A 150 -10.65 6.83 -0.03
C SER A 150 -10.34 5.45 0.54
N LEU A 151 -10.58 5.25 1.82
CA LEU A 151 -10.44 3.98 2.52
C LEU A 151 -11.83 3.34 2.69
N VAL A 152 -11.98 2.06 2.34
CA VAL A 152 -13.27 1.34 2.45
C VAL A 152 -13.13 -0.01 3.14
N ARG A 153 -14.26 -0.54 3.65
CA ARG A 153 -14.34 -1.93 4.11
C ARG A 153 -14.02 -2.89 2.96
N LEU A 154 -13.24 -3.93 3.23
CA LEU A 154 -12.75 -4.90 2.25
C LEU A 154 -13.84 -5.49 1.33
N GLY A 155 -15.03 -5.79 1.88
CA GLY A 155 -16.16 -6.27 1.10
C GLY A 155 -16.66 -5.29 0.03
N LEU A 156 -16.57 -3.98 0.27
CA LEU A 156 -16.93 -2.96 -0.71
C LEU A 156 -15.88 -2.83 -1.82
N LEU A 157 -14.58 -2.96 -1.49
CA LEU A 157 -13.51 -3.03 -2.51
C LEU A 157 -13.70 -4.27 -3.41
N LYS A 158 -13.92 -5.45 -2.80
CA LYS A 158 -14.18 -6.69 -3.56
C LYS A 158 -15.40 -6.54 -4.49
N ARG A 159 -16.51 -5.93 -4.04
CA ARG A 159 -17.69 -5.63 -4.87
C ARG A 159 -17.39 -4.63 -6.00
N LYS A 160 -16.65 -3.54 -5.73
CA LYS A 160 -16.27 -2.54 -6.75
C LYS A 160 -15.40 -3.16 -7.85
N ILE A 161 -14.38 -3.94 -7.49
CA ILE A 161 -13.51 -4.63 -8.45
C ILE A 161 -14.28 -5.70 -9.22
N TRP A 162 -15.11 -6.51 -8.55
CA TRP A 162 -15.94 -7.51 -9.23
C TRP A 162 -16.85 -6.88 -10.28
N ARG A 163 -17.55 -5.77 -9.95
CA ARG A 163 -18.41 -5.06 -10.92
C ARG A 163 -17.62 -4.50 -12.10
N ASN A 164 -16.45 -3.90 -11.85
CA ASN A 164 -15.56 -3.41 -12.90
C ASN A 164 -15.11 -4.54 -13.84
N ASN A 165 -14.66 -5.67 -13.27
CA ASN A 165 -14.16 -6.80 -14.03
C ASN A 165 -15.28 -7.49 -14.81
N PHE A 166 -16.47 -7.66 -14.22
CA PHE A 166 -17.64 -8.21 -14.90
C PHE A 166 -18.05 -7.35 -16.10
N VAL A 167 -18.06 -6.01 -15.97
CA VAL A 167 -18.36 -5.10 -17.10
C VAL A 167 -17.33 -5.24 -18.24
N LYS A 168 -16.05 -5.46 -17.92
CA LYS A 168 -14.99 -5.70 -18.92
C LYS A 168 -15.13 -7.07 -19.59
N GLN A 169 -15.25 -8.14 -18.80
CA GLN A 169 -15.55 -9.51 -19.29
C GLN A 169 -16.78 -9.53 -20.20
N HIS A 170 -17.87 -8.88 -19.77
CA HIS A 170 -19.11 -8.80 -20.54
C HIS A 170 -18.95 -8.00 -21.85
N LYS A 171 -18.01 -7.04 -21.93
CA LYS A 171 -17.71 -6.36 -23.20
C LYS A 171 -16.96 -7.28 -24.18
N GLU A 172 -16.04 -8.09 -23.68
CA GLU A 172 -15.17 -8.95 -24.51
C GLU A 172 -15.85 -10.27 -24.91
N LEU A 173 -16.67 -10.86 -24.04
CA LEU A 173 -17.27 -12.18 -24.25
C LEU A 173 -18.63 -12.13 -24.94
N ARG A 174 -19.41 -11.04 -24.78
CA ARG A 174 -20.74 -10.88 -25.43
C ARG A 174 -20.70 -11.03 -26.95
N PRO A 175 -19.70 -10.52 -27.69
CA PRO A 175 -19.60 -10.73 -29.14
C PRO A 175 -19.32 -12.19 -29.54
N ILE A 176 -18.69 -12.97 -28.67
CA ILE A 176 -18.21 -14.34 -28.96
C ILE A 176 -19.25 -15.40 -28.53
N LEU A 177 -19.83 -15.23 -27.34
CA LEU A 177 -20.70 -16.20 -26.66
C LEU A 177 -22.15 -15.70 -26.44
N GLY A 178 -22.48 -14.50 -26.94
CA GLY A 178 -23.80 -13.88 -26.76
C GLY A 178 -24.01 -13.27 -25.36
N TRP A 179 -25.23 -12.80 -25.09
CA TRP A 179 -25.56 -12.14 -23.83
C TRP A 179 -25.33 -13.04 -22.61
N PHE A 180 -25.82 -14.28 -22.64
CA PHE A 180 -25.76 -15.25 -21.54
C PHE A 180 -24.40 -15.97 -21.39
N TRP A 181 -23.28 -15.35 -21.79
CA TRP A 181 -21.95 -15.95 -21.72
C TRP A 181 -21.58 -16.49 -20.32
N TRP A 182 -22.11 -15.90 -19.25
CA TRP A 182 -21.84 -16.33 -17.87
C TRP A 182 -22.55 -17.65 -17.48
N LEU A 183 -23.45 -18.17 -18.32
CA LEU A 183 -24.08 -19.49 -18.19
C LEU A 183 -23.42 -20.55 -19.08
N VAL A 184 -22.43 -20.18 -19.89
CA VAL A 184 -21.74 -21.10 -20.81
C VAL A 184 -20.78 -22.00 -20.04
N GLY A 185 -20.75 -23.28 -20.40
CA GLY A 185 -19.88 -24.28 -19.77
C GLY A 185 -18.39 -23.93 -19.88
N ALA A 186 -17.62 -24.30 -18.85
CA ALA A 186 -16.22 -23.88 -18.67
C ALA A 186 -15.32 -24.12 -19.88
N GLN A 187 -15.51 -25.22 -20.62
CA GLN A 187 -14.73 -25.52 -21.82
C GLN A 187 -14.93 -24.47 -22.93
N LYS A 188 -16.18 -24.10 -23.24
CA LYS A 188 -16.49 -23.04 -24.22
C LYS A 188 -16.04 -21.65 -23.77
N LEU A 189 -15.95 -21.41 -22.46
CA LEU A 189 -15.32 -20.19 -21.93
C LEU A 189 -13.80 -20.19 -22.21
N ILE A 190 -13.11 -21.31 -21.98
CA ILE A 190 -11.67 -21.46 -22.29
C ILE A 190 -11.43 -21.29 -23.80
N GLU A 191 -12.24 -21.94 -24.64
CA GLU A 191 -12.21 -21.79 -26.11
C GLU A 191 -12.43 -20.34 -26.57
N ALA A 192 -13.23 -19.56 -25.84
CA ALA A 192 -13.48 -18.14 -26.09
C ALA A 192 -12.45 -17.18 -25.45
N GLY A 193 -11.33 -17.70 -24.90
CA GLY A 193 -10.28 -16.88 -24.30
C GLY A 193 -10.66 -16.26 -22.95
N TYR A 194 -11.44 -16.96 -22.11
CA TYR A 194 -11.93 -16.44 -20.84
C TYR A 194 -10.83 -16.16 -19.80
N TYR A 195 -10.30 -14.93 -19.80
CA TYR A 195 -9.36 -14.46 -18.80
C TYR A 195 -10.02 -14.32 -17.42
N ILE A 196 -9.39 -14.93 -16.41
CA ILE A 196 -9.73 -14.80 -14.99
C ILE A 196 -8.57 -14.03 -14.33
N PRO A 197 -8.79 -12.83 -13.75
CA PRO A 197 -7.76 -12.12 -13.00
C PRO A 197 -7.22 -12.93 -11.82
N ALA A 198 -5.97 -12.68 -11.42
CA ALA A 198 -5.38 -13.25 -10.22
C ALA A 198 -5.95 -12.59 -8.94
N LYS A 199 -5.63 -13.14 -7.77
CA LYS A 199 -5.95 -12.53 -6.47
C LYS A 199 -4.68 -12.34 -5.66
N ILE A 200 -4.54 -11.16 -5.05
CA ILE A 200 -3.51 -10.82 -4.08
C ILE A 200 -4.18 -10.41 -2.77
N ALA A 201 -3.67 -10.85 -1.62
CA ALA A 201 -4.32 -10.68 -0.31
C ALA A 201 -5.83 -11.07 -0.29
N GLY A 202 -6.23 -12.08 -1.07
CA GLY A 202 -7.62 -12.52 -1.20
C GLY A 202 -8.56 -11.56 -1.95
N VAL A 203 -8.02 -10.53 -2.63
CA VAL A 203 -8.75 -9.58 -3.48
C VAL A 203 -8.34 -9.79 -4.94
N SER A 204 -9.30 -9.81 -5.86
CA SER A 204 -9.02 -9.85 -7.31
C SER A 204 -8.19 -8.63 -7.72
N TYR A 205 -7.23 -8.80 -8.64
CA TYR A 205 -6.75 -7.67 -9.43
C TYR A 205 -7.91 -7.09 -10.26
N PRO A 206 -7.89 -5.78 -10.57
CA PRO A 206 -8.73 -5.21 -11.62
C PRO A 206 -8.36 -5.80 -13.00
N TRP A 207 -9.29 -5.73 -13.95
CA TRP A 207 -9.18 -6.36 -15.28
C TRP A 207 -7.84 -6.09 -15.98
N ARG A 208 -7.06 -7.17 -16.20
CA ARG A 208 -5.70 -7.16 -16.77
C ARG A 208 -4.79 -6.07 -16.17
N LYS A 209 -4.82 -5.90 -14.84
CA LYS A 209 -3.93 -4.98 -14.10
C LYS A 209 -2.81 -5.66 -13.33
N GLU A 210 -2.68 -6.98 -13.43
CA GLU A 210 -1.48 -7.71 -13.00
C GLU A 210 -0.21 -7.19 -13.70
N ILE A 211 -0.33 -6.87 -14.99
CA ILE A 211 0.70 -6.29 -15.85
C ILE A 211 0.98 -4.80 -15.59
N GLU A 212 0.33 -4.19 -14.59
CA GLU A 212 0.73 -2.89 -14.03
C GLU A 212 1.62 -3.03 -12.77
N HIS A 213 2.11 -4.25 -12.55
CA HIS A 213 3.10 -4.63 -11.54
C HIS A 213 2.64 -4.41 -10.09
N THR A 214 3.30 -5.09 -9.16
CA THR A 214 2.91 -5.12 -7.74
C THR A 214 4.12 -5.05 -6.83
N MET A 215 4.04 -4.20 -5.81
CA MET A 215 5.06 -4.11 -4.77
C MET A 215 4.43 -4.42 -3.40
N LEU A 216 5.05 -5.36 -2.69
CA LEU A 216 4.72 -5.78 -1.33
C LEU A 216 5.73 -5.14 -0.38
N ILE A 217 5.28 -4.31 0.55
CA ILE A 217 6.14 -3.62 1.51
C ILE A 217 5.85 -4.14 2.90
N GLY A 218 6.90 -4.42 3.67
CA GLY A 218 6.81 -4.71 5.09
C GLY A 218 7.94 -5.59 5.59
N THR A 219 8.23 -5.49 6.89
CA THR A 219 9.38 -6.16 7.52
C THR A 219 9.23 -7.70 7.56
N THR A 220 10.23 -8.40 8.10
CA THR A 220 10.27 -9.86 8.25
C THR A 220 9.04 -10.38 9.03
N GLY A 221 8.50 -11.54 8.66
CA GLY A 221 7.38 -12.18 9.37
C GLY A 221 6.00 -11.53 9.19
N THR A 222 5.90 -10.39 8.49
CA THR A 222 4.64 -9.64 8.34
C THR A 222 3.61 -10.28 7.42
N GLY A 223 4.05 -11.11 6.46
CA GLY A 223 3.16 -11.88 5.58
C GLY A 223 3.45 -11.81 4.07
N LYS A 224 4.52 -11.12 3.62
CA LYS A 224 4.87 -11.02 2.17
C LYS A 224 4.87 -12.38 1.48
N THR A 225 5.69 -13.31 1.97
CA THR A 225 5.81 -14.69 1.48
C THR A 225 4.46 -15.43 1.48
N VAL A 226 3.55 -15.19 2.46
CA VAL A 226 2.20 -15.79 2.47
C VAL A 226 1.37 -15.31 1.28
N ALA A 227 1.44 -14.01 0.96
CA ALA A 227 0.75 -13.44 -0.19
C ALA A 227 1.34 -13.92 -1.53
N LEU A 228 2.66 -14.14 -1.61
CA LEU A 228 3.32 -14.70 -2.79
C LEU A 228 3.05 -16.19 -2.99
N LEU A 229 3.06 -17.00 -1.92
CA LEU A 229 2.66 -18.41 -1.96
C LEU A 229 1.23 -18.56 -2.51
N ASP A 230 0.29 -17.72 -2.05
CA ASP A 230 -1.08 -17.69 -2.57
C ASP A 230 -1.16 -17.26 -4.04
N LEU A 231 -0.28 -16.37 -4.50
CA LEU A 231 -0.20 -15.95 -5.90
C LEU A 231 0.37 -17.05 -6.81
N ILE A 232 1.48 -17.68 -6.43
CA ILE A 232 2.11 -18.79 -7.18
C ILE A 232 1.15 -19.98 -7.30
N THR A 233 0.41 -20.29 -6.22
CA THR A 233 -0.66 -21.31 -6.24
C THR A 233 -1.67 -21.04 -7.36
N GLN A 234 -2.06 -19.77 -7.56
CA GLN A 234 -3.01 -19.38 -8.59
C GLN A 234 -2.41 -19.33 -10.00
N ALA A 235 -1.15 -18.90 -10.15
CA ALA A 235 -0.44 -18.92 -11.43
C ALA A 235 -0.36 -20.35 -11.98
N ARG A 236 0.12 -21.30 -11.16
CA ARG A 236 0.18 -22.72 -11.51
C ARG A 236 -1.20 -23.31 -11.79
N ALA A 237 -2.22 -23.00 -10.98
CA ALA A 237 -3.59 -23.49 -11.19
C ALA A 237 -4.24 -22.96 -12.49
N LYS A 238 -3.69 -21.91 -13.11
CA LYS A 238 -4.09 -21.36 -14.42
C LYS A 238 -3.17 -21.79 -15.57
N GLY A 239 -2.15 -22.60 -15.31
CA GLY A 239 -1.11 -22.94 -16.29
C GLY A 239 -0.16 -21.79 -16.65
N GLN A 240 -0.18 -20.68 -15.90
CA GLN A 240 0.72 -19.54 -16.14
C GLN A 240 2.12 -19.84 -15.61
N SER A 241 3.14 -19.64 -16.44
CA SER A 241 4.54 -19.81 -16.04
C SER A 241 5.01 -18.67 -15.12
N ALA A 242 6.02 -18.96 -14.29
CA ALA A 242 6.61 -17.97 -13.38
C ALA A 242 8.13 -18.14 -13.27
N VAL A 243 8.87 -17.02 -13.33
CA VAL A 243 10.23 -16.94 -12.78
C VAL A 243 10.10 -16.51 -11.33
N VAL A 244 10.63 -17.31 -10.40
CA VAL A 244 10.57 -17.06 -8.96
C VAL A 244 11.99 -16.95 -8.42
N PHE A 245 12.33 -15.79 -7.85
CA PHE A 245 13.58 -15.58 -7.13
C PHE A 245 13.40 -15.99 -5.66
N ASP A 246 14.14 -17.01 -5.23
CA ASP A 246 14.00 -17.64 -3.91
C ASP A 246 15.35 -17.69 -3.16
N LEU A 247 15.46 -16.88 -2.10
CA LEU A 247 16.63 -16.80 -1.21
C LEU A 247 16.61 -17.83 -0.07
N THR A 248 15.44 -18.42 0.19
CA THR A 248 15.16 -19.20 1.41
C THR A 248 14.85 -20.66 1.11
N GLY A 249 14.63 -21.00 -0.16
CA GLY A 249 14.03 -22.26 -0.58
C GLY A 249 12.54 -22.37 -0.25
N ALA A 250 11.91 -21.31 0.27
CA ALA A 250 10.53 -21.37 0.76
C ALA A 250 9.50 -21.62 -0.35
N PHE A 251 9.79 -21.22 -1.59
CA PHE A 251 8.97 -21.50 -2.76
C PHE A 251 9.35 -22.84 -3.39
N ILE A 252 10.66 -23.16 -3.48
CA ILE A 252 11.16 -24.46 -3.96
C ILE A 252 10.53 -25.60 -3.16
N SER A 253 10.65 -25.60 -1.83
CA SER A 253 10.14 -26.68 -0.97
C SER A 253 8.63 -26.89 -1.01
N ARG A 254 7.85 -25.90 -1.47
CA ARG A 254 6.38 -25.92 -1.47
C ARG A 254 5.78 -26.08 -2.87
N PHE A 255 6.59 -26.01 -3.92
CA PHE A 255 6.12 -26.09 -5.31
C PHE A 255 6.99 -26.90 -6.27
N TYR A 256 8.27 -27.16 -6.00
CA TYR A 256 9.15 -27.82 -6.98
C TYR A 256 8.67 -29.23 -7.35
N ASP A 257 8.42 -29.43 -8.64
CA ASP A 257 8.09 -30.69 -9.29
C ASP A 257 9.11 -30.94 -10.43
N PRO A 258 10.02 -31.91 -10.29
CA PRO A 258 11.10 -32.16 -11.26
C PRO A 258 10.59 -32.60 -12.65
N SER A 259 9.30 -32.92 -12.79
CA SER A 259 8.70 -33.23 -14.09
C SER A 259 8.31 -31.98 -14.89
N ARG A 260 8.34 -30.77 -14.30
CA ARG A 260 7.90 -29.52 -14.97
C ARG A 260 8.72 -28.27 -14.63
N ASP A 261 9.36 -28.22 -13.46
CA ASP A 261 10.04 -27.04 -12.94
C ASP A 261 11.57 -27.16 -13.08
N VAL A 262 12.24 -26.01 -13.11
CA VAL A 262 13.70 -25.93 -13.21
C VAL A 262 14.25 -25.07 -12.08
N ILE A 263 15.35 -25.53 -11.46
CA ILE A 263 16.11 -24.76 -10.46
C ILE A 263 17.41 -24.29 -11.11
N LEU A 264 17.67 -22.99 -11.08
CA LEU A 264 18.93 -22.36 -11.47
C LEU A 264 19.64 -21.86 -10.21
N ASN A 265 20.61 -22.65 -9.77
CA ASN A 265 21.50 -22.37 -8.64
C ASN A 265 22.76 -23.24 -8.84
N PRO A 266 23.94 -22.68 -9.14
CA PRO A 266 25.12 -23.51 -9.44
C PRO A 266 25.57 -24.39 -8.27
N MET A 267 25.18 -24.09 -7.03
CA MET A 267 25.51 -24.91 -5.86
C MET A 267 24.51 -26.05 -5.59
N ASP A 268 23.39 -26.11 -6.33
CA ASP A 268 22.35 -27.12 -6.13
C ASP A 268 22.48 -28.30 -7.11
N ALA A 269 22.30 -29.52 -6.60
CA ALA A 269 22.38 -30.77 -7.35
C ALA A 269 21.30 -30.93 -8.44
N ARG A 270 20.22 -30.15 -8.37
CA ARG A 270 19.12 -30.14 -9.34
C ARG A 270 19.33 -29.14 -10.49
N CYS A 271 20.44 -28.39 -10.47
CA CYS A 271 20.73 -27.40 -11.52
C CYS A 271 21.06 -28.08 -12.85
N PRO A 272 20.40 -27.72 -13.96
CA PRO A 272 20.77 -28.20 -15.29
C PRO A 272 22.10 -27.59 -15.76
N GLN A 273 22.66 -28.16 -16.82
CA GLN A 273 23.70 -27.50 -17.59
C GLN A 273 23.11 -26.28 -18.30
N TRP A 274 23.61 -25.09 -17.95
CA TRP A 274 23.27 -23.83 -18.61
C TRP A 274 24.52 -23.23 -19.25
N SER A 275 24.40 -22.70 -20.46
CA SER A 275 25.51 -22.11 -21.22
C SER A 275 25.11 -20.76 -21.79
N ILE A 276 25.99 -19.76 -21.68
CA ILE A 276 25.75 -18.44 -22.30
C ILE A 276 25.59 -18.55 -23.82
N PHE A 277 26.22 -19.56 -24.42
CA PHE A 277 26.15 -19.84 -25.86
C PHE A 277 24.85 -20.51 -26.32
N ASP A 278 24.08 -21.13 -25.42
CA ASP A 278 22.74 -21.65 -25.75
C ASP A 278 21.69 -20.50 -25.74
N GLU A 279 22.00 -19.38 -25.06
CA GLU A 279 21.12 -18.21 -24.89
C GLU A 279 21.43 -17.07 -25.88
N CYS A 280 22.70 -16.88 -26.25
CA CYS A 280 23.14 -15.79 -27.11
C CYS A 280 23.59 -16.30 -28.49
N SER A 281 22.90 -15.85 -29.54
CA SER A 281 23.17 -16.21 -30.95
C SER A 281 23.69 -15.05 -31.80
N SER A 282 23.73 -13.83 -31.24
CA SER A 282 24.10 -12.61 -31.94
C SER A 282 24.94 -11.69 -31.05
N ILE A 283 25.74 -10.81 -31.66
CA ILE A 283 26.57 -9.85 -30.92
C ILE A 283 25.75 -8.95 -30.00
N SER A 284 24.52 -8.58 -30.39
CA SER A 284 23.59 -7.80 -29.56
C SER A 284 23.10 -8.56 -28.32
N GLU A 285 22.87 -9.88 -28.43
CA GLU A 285 22.53 -10.73 -27.28
C GLU A 285 23.75 -10.87 -26.33
N PHE A 286 24.96 -11.08 -26.87
CA PHE A 286 26.19 -11.10 -26.07
C PHE A 286 26.50 -9.76 -25.39
N HIS A 287 26.22 -8.62 -26.04
CA HIS A 287 26.33 -7.29 -25.43
C HIS A 287 25.34 -7.12 -24.27
N ALA A 288 24.06 -7.45 -24.49
CA ALA A 288 23.04 -7.36 -23.43
C ALA A 288 23.32 -8.32 -22.26
N ALA A 289 23.94 -9.47 -22.51
CA ALA A 289 24.42 -10.37 -21.47
C ALA A 289 25.63 -9.80 -20.70
N SER A 290 26.63 -9.26 -21.39
CA SER A 290 27.82 -8.68 -20.74
C SER A 290 27.46 -7.47 -19.87
N GLU A 291 26.43 -6.70 -20.25
CA GLU A 291 25.88 -5.60 -19.46
C GLU A 291 25.25 -6.03 -18.12
N ALA A 292 24.52 -7.15 -18.11
CA ALA A 292 23.93 -7.68 -16.88
C ALA A 292 24.94 -8.46 -16.01
N LEU A 293 25.90 -9.15 -16.63
CA LEU A 293 26.97 -9.86 -15.92
C LEU A 293 27.98 -8.89 -15.30
N ILE A 294 28.33 -7.81 -16.01
CA ILE A 294 29.33 -6.82 -15.62
C ILE A 294 28.62 -5.45 -15.51
N PRO A 295 27.88 -5.18 -14.41
CA PRO A 295 27.14 -3.94 -14.23
C PRO A 295 28.07 -2.71 -14.09
N SER A 296 27.49 -1.52 -14.26
CA SER A 296 28.20 -0.24 -14.13
C SER A 296 27.72 0.52 -12.89
N ASP A 297 28.63 0.85 -11.98
CA ASP A 297 28.31 1.44 -10.67
C ASP A 297 28.07 2.97 -10.69
N GLY A 298 27.40 3.47 -11.74
CA GLY A 298 26.88 4.84 -11.82
C GLY A 298 27.73 5.88 -12.55
N GLY A 299 29.05 5.69 -12.69
CA GLY A 299 29.91 6.51 -13.56
C GLY A 299 31.28 6.86 -12.98
N GLY A 300 32.12 7.52 -13.79
CA GLY A 300 33.49 7.89 -13.43
C GLY A 300 34.55 7.09 -14.21
N ASN A 301 35.81 7.14 -13.76
CA ASN A 301 36.92 6.45 -14.43
C ASN A 301 36.69 4.93 -14.56
N ASP A 302 35.96 4.33 -13.61
CA ASP A 302 35.71 2.89 -13.58
C ASP A 302 34.85 2.40 -14.75
N GLN A 303 34.12 3.30 -15.41
CA GLN A 303 33.39 2.99 -16.63
C GLN A 303 34.30 2.53 -17.77
N PHE A 304 35.57 2.97 -17.83
CA PHE A 304 36.54 2.46 -18.80
C PHE A 304 36.87 0.98 -18.54
N TRP A 305 37.12 0.61 -17.27
CA TRP A 305 37.42 -0.78 -16.89
C TRP A 305 36.23 -1.71 -17.15
N VAL A 306 35.02 -1.27 -16.84
CA VAL A 306 33.78 -2.02 -17.08
C VAL A 306 33.51 -2.20 -18.58
N LEU A 307 33.59 -1.13 -19.38
CA LEU A 307 33.40 -1.24 -20.84
C LEU A 307 34.46 -2.11 -21.51
N GLY A 308 35.71 -2.04 -21.04
CA GLY A 308 36.78 -2.94 -21.50
C GLY A 308 36.49 -4.40 -21.15
N ALA A 309 36.02 -4.68 -19.94
CA ALA A 309 35.71 -6.04 -19.50
C ALA A 309 34.55 -6.65 -20.30
N ARG A 310 33.52 -5.84 -20.61
CA ARG A 310 32.42 -6.20 -21.51
C ARG A 310 32.91 -6.48 -22.94
N SER A 311 33.78 -5.62 -23.48
CA SER A 311 34.36 -5.77 -24.83
C SER A 311 35.16 -7.07 -24.96
N ILE A 312 36.11 -7.31 -24.05
CA ILE A 312 36.92 -8.54 -24.02
C ILE A 312 36.03 -9.78 -23.88
N PHE A 313 35.03 -9.78 -22.99
CA PHE A 313 34.09 -10.90 -22.81
C PHE A 313 33.31 -11.20 -24.10
N MET A 314 32.74 -10.17 -24.72
CA MET A 314 31.94 -10.29 -25.95
C MET A 314 32.77 -10.81 -27.11
N GLU A 315 33.94 -10.22 -27.37
CA GLU A 315 34.82 -10.64 -28.48
C GLU A 315 35.39 -12.04 -28.26
N SER A 316 35.71 -12.41 -27.01
CA SER A 316 36.13 -13.77 -26.67
C SER A 316 35.01 -14.80 -26.88
N CYS A 317 33.75 -14.47 -26.54
CA CYS A 317 32.61 -15.32 -26.85
C CYS A 317 32.45 -15.48 -28.38
N MET A 318 32.52 -14.38 -29.13
CA MET A 318 32.46 -14.41 -30.60
C MET A 318 33.65 -15.16 -31.23
N ALA A 319 34.83 -15.15 -30.60
CA ALA A 319 36.00 -15.92 -31.03
C ALA A 319 35.81 -17.43 -30.77
N LEU A 320 35.26 -17.82 -29.61
CA LEU A 320 34.95 -19.21 -29.28
C LEU A 320 33.86 -19.81 -30.17
N VAL A 321 32.84 -19.01 -30.54
CA VAL A 321 31.84 -19.38 -31.55
C VAL A 321 32.51 -19.59 -32.92
N ARG A 322 33.34 -18.64 -33.38
CA ARG A 322 34.11 -18.77 -34.64
C ARG A 322 35.05 -19.99 -34.64
N ALA A 323 35.63 -20.32 -33.50
CA ALA A 323 36.53 -21.47 -33.31
C ALA A 323 35.82 -22.81 -33.06
N GLY A 324 34.48 -22.87 -33.17
CA GLY A 324 33.72 -24.11 -32.98
C GLY A 324 33.76 -24.69 -31.56
N THR A 325 34.16 -23.89 -30.56
CA THR A 325 34.27 -24.30 -29.14
C THR A 325 33.39 -23.46 -28.18
N PRO A 326 32.11 -23.17 -28.50
CA PRO A 326 31.23 -22.31 -27.69
C PRO A 326 30.76 -23.03 -26.40
N THR A 327 31.61 -23.02 -25.36
CA THR A 327 31.31 -23.64 -24.06
C THR A 327 31.81 -22.79 -22.91
N ASN A 328 31.12 -22.81 -21.76
CA ASN A 328 31.57 -22.13 -20.54
C ASN A 328 32.97 -22.62 -20.10
N ALA A 329 33.30 -23.89 -20.35
CA ALA A 329 34.60 -24.46 -20.01
C ALA A 329 35.73 -23.82 -20.84
N ALA A 330 35.57 -23.73 -22.17
CA ALA A 330 36.53 -23.06 -23.04
C ALA A 330 36.62 -21.54 -22.77
N LEU A 331 35.52 -20.91 -22.33
CA LEU A 331 35.50 -19.51 -21.90
C LEU A 331 36.26 -19.30 -20.59
N ALA A 332 36.08 -20.18 -19.59
CA ALA A 332 36.87 -20.14 -18.36
C ALA A 332 38.36 -20.37 -18.64
N GLU A 333 38.69 -21.40 -19.42
CA GLU A 333 40.04 -21.77 -19.81
C GLU A 333 40.75 -20.62 -20.55
N ARG A 334 40.22 -20.20 -21.71
CA ARG A 334 40.91 -19.32 -22.67
C ARG A 334 40.81 -17.82 -22.38
N LEU A 335 39.98 -17.40 -21.43
CA LEU A 335 39.83 -15.98 -21.06
C LEU A 335 40.10 -15.70 -19.58
N MET A 336 39.59 -16.53 -18.67
CA MET A 336 39.70 -16.24 -17.23
C MET A 336 41.00 -16.76 -16.63
N THR A 337 41.48 -17.95 -17.05
CA THR A 337 42.72 -18.56 -16.55
C THR A 337 43.93 -18.45 -17.48
N ALA A 338 43.74 -18.26 -18.79
CA ALA A 338 44.80 -18.18 -19.79
C ALA A 338 45.80 -17.02 -19.56
N ASP A 339 47.00 -17.13 -20.15
CA ASP A 339 47.98 -16.05 -20.09
C ASP A 339 47.55 -14.83 -20.93
N LEU A 340 48.06 -13.64 -20.59
CA LEU A 340 47.68 -12.41 -21.30
C LEU A 340 47.97 -12.49 -22.82
N SER A 341 49.06 -13.16 -23.20
CA SER A 341 49.45 -13.38 -24.59
C SER A 341 48.52 -14.35 -25.34
N GLU A 342 47.79 -15.21 -24.64
CA GLU A 342 46.77 -16.11 -25.22
C GLU A 342 45.42 -15.38 -25.35
N VAL A 343 45.04 -14.62 -24.33
CA VAL A 343 43.83 -13.77 -24.39
C VAL A 343 43.94 -12.73 -25.50
N HIS A 344 45.13 -12.12 -25.68
CA HIS A 344 45.38 -11.18 -26.77
C HIS A 344 45.19 -11.83 -28.16
N LYS A 345 45.76 -13.03 -28.38
CA LYS A 345 45.55 -13.82 -29.62
C LYS A 345 44.09 -14.23 -29.83
N LEU A 346 43.33 -14.48 -28.75
CA LEU A 346 41.91 -14.81 -28.85
C LEU A 346 41.06 -13.65 -29.38
N VAL A 347 41.50 -12.41 -29.16
CA VAL A 347 40.80 -11.18 -29.57
C VAL A 347 41.56 -10.35 -30.62
N GLU A 348 42.57 -10.93 -31.26
CA GLU A 348 43.34 -10.33 -32.35
C GLU A 348 42.43 -9.95 -33.54
N GLY A 349 42.61 -8.74 -34.09
CA GLY A 349 41.76 -8.18 -35.13
C GLY A 349 40.38 -7.71 -34.66
N THR A 350 40.16 -7.50 -33.35
CA THR A 350 38.87 -7.07 -32.78
C THR A 350 38.97 -5.77 -31.97
N LEU A 351 37.81 -5.21 -31.57
CA LEU A 351 37.72 -4.03 -30.71
C LEU A 351 38.36 -4.21 -29.32
N ALA A 352 38.66 -5.44 -28.91
CA ALA A 352 39.30 -5.78 -27.64
C ALA A 352 40.83 -5.94 -27.73
N GLU A 353 41.43 -5.92 -28.94
CA GLU A 353 42.88 -6.08 -29.14
C GLU A 353 43.72 -5.01 -28.41
N PRO A 354 43.43 -3.69 -28.49
CA PRO A 354 44.22 -2.67 -27.80
C PRO A 354 44.10 -2.77 -26.27
N MET A 355 43.00 -3.37 -25.79
CA MET A 355 42.71 -3.56 -24.37
C MET A 355 43.40 -4.81 -23.78
N THR A 356 44.04 -5.63 -24.63
CA THR A 356 44.75 -6.85 -24.27
C THR A 356 46.23 -6.84 -24.64
N SER A 357 46.73 -5.79 -25.31
CA SER A 357 48.14 -5.69 -25.73
C SER A 357 49.13 -5.93 -24.57
N PRO A 358 50.15 -6.80 -24.75
CA PRO A 358 51.24 -6.98 -23.79
C PRO A 358 52.01 -5.70 -23.46
N GLU A 359 52.06 -4.73 -24.39
CA GLU A 359 52.69 -3.42 -24.17
C GLU A 359 51.96 -2.62 -23.09
N ALA A 360 50.64 -2.81 -22.99
CA ALA A 360 49.76 -2.20 -22.01
C ALA A 360 49.41 -3.17 -20.85
N ALA A 361 50.25 -4.16 -20.55
CA ALA A 361 49.91 -5.28 -19.65
C ALA A 361 49.25 -4.88 -18.31
N LYS A 362 49.67 -3.79 -17.66
CA LYS A 362 49.03 -3.31 -16.42
C LYS A 362 47.55 -2.95 -16.63
N MET A 363 47.23 -2.30 -17.74
CA MET A 363 45.86 -1.94 -18.12
C MET A 363 45.03 -3.20 -18.38
N ALA A 364 45.56 -4.13 -19.18
CA ALA A 364 44.89 -5.38 -19.53
C ALA A 364 44.64 -6.27 -18.30
N ILE A 365 45.59 -6.36 -17.37
CA ILE A 365 45.44 -7.09 -16.09
C ILE A 365 44.31 -6.47 -15.25
N SER A 366 44.23 -5.14 -15.14
CA SER A 366 43.13 -4.47 -14.42
C SER A 366 41.77 -4.76 -15.04
N ILE A 367 41.65 -4.73 -16.38
CA ILE A 367 40.40 -5.06 -17.07
C ILE A 367 40.02 -6.54 -16.84
N ARG A 368 41.00 -7.46 -16.93
CA ARG A 368 40.79 -8.89 -16.64
C ARG A 368 40.41 -9.15 -15.18
N ALA A 369 40.89 -8.35 -14.23
CA ALA A 369 40.48 -8.46 -12.83
C ALA A 369 39.00 -8.08 -12.63
N VAL A 370 38.54 -6.98 -13.25
CA VAL A 370 37.12 -6.59 -13.26
C VAL A 370 36.24 -7.66 -13.92
N LEU A 371 36.71 -8.24 -15.03
CA LEU A 371 36.02 -9.36 -15.68
C LEU A 371 35.93 -10.58 -14.76
N ASN A 372 37.05 -11.08 -14.25
CA ASN A 372 37.08 -12.30 -13.44
C ASN A 372 36.25 -12.15 -12.16
N ALA A 373 36.27 -10.99 -11.50
CA ALA A 373 35.47 -10.71 -10.31
C ALA A 373 33.96 -10.83 -10.54
N ASN A 374 33.47 -10.52 -11.74
CA ASN A 374 32.05 -10.61 -12.10
C ASN A 374 31.68 -11.95 -12.76
N ALA A 375 32.58 -12.52 -13.58
CA ALA A 375 32.31 -13.69 -14.41
C ALA A 375 32.68 -15.04 -13.76
N HIS A 376 33.37 -15.05 -12.61
CA HIS A 376 33.75 -16.29 -11.90
C HIS A 376 32.56 -17.23 -11.62
N ALA A 377 31.35 -16.69 -11.42
CA ALA A 377 30.12 -17.48 -11.29
C ALA A 377 29.90 -18.49 -12.43
N LEU A 378 30.36 -18.19 -13.66
CA LEU A 378 30.27 -19.07 -14.82
C LEU A 378 31.15 -20.33 -14.68
N MET A 379 32.22 -20.29 -13.89
CA MET A 379 33.06 -21.47 -13.59
C MET A 379 32.37 -22.47 -12.66
N LEU A 380 31.35 -22.02 -11.92
CA LEU A 380 30.67 -22.80 -10.89
C LEU A 380 29.52 -23.62 -11.46
N LEU A 381 29.16 -23.43 -12.74
CA LEU A 381 28.04 -24.09 -13.42
C LEU A 381 28.26 -25.60 -13.62
N PRO A 382 27.18 -26.41 -13.71
CA PRO A 382 27.27 -27.84 -14.03
C PRO A 382 27.89 -28.09 -15.41
N THR A 383 28.91 -28.94 -15.47
CA THR A 383 29.58 -29.37 -16.72
C THR A 383 28.92 -30.60 -17.36
N SER A 384 28.00 -31.25 -16.64
CA SER A 384 27.20 -32.40 -17.07
C SER A 384 25.75 -32.25 -16.61
N GLY A 385 24.84 -33.04 -17.20
CA GLY A 385 23.40 -32.99 -16.92
C GLY A 385 22.57 -32.63 -18.17
N PRO A 386 21.24 -32.47 -18.02
CA PRO A 386 20.39 -31.97 -19.11
C PRO A 386 20.75 -30.51 -19.42
N ARG A 387 20.73 -30.13 -20.71
CA ARG A 387 20.88 -28.73 -21.12
C ARG A 387 19.60 -27.94 -20.90
N PHE A 388 19.74 -26.65 -20.59
CA PHE A 388 18.62 -25.74 -20.39
C PHE A 388 18.90 -24.33 -20.93
N SER A 389 17.91 -23.74 -21.61
CA SER A 389 17.88 -22.34 -22.05
C SER A 389 16.65 -21.65 -21.49
N ILE A 390 16.87 -20.54 -20.78
CA ILE A 390 15.85 -19.63 -20.28
C ILE A 390 15.12 -18.99 -21.46
N ARG A 391 15.84 -18.66 -22.54
CA ARG A 391 15.26 -18.08 -23.76
C ARG A 391 14.23 -19.03 -24.40
N ASP A 392 14.54 -20.31 -24.47
CA ASP A 392 13.61 -21.32 -25.01
C ASP A 392 12.46 -21.64 -24.02
N TRP A 393 12.74 -21.66 -22.72
CA TRP A 393 11.72 -21.84 -21.68
C TRP A 393 10.71 -20.69 -21.64
N VAL A 394 11.15 -19.42 -21.68
CA VAL A 394 10.27 -18.24 -21.78
C VAL A 394 9.48 -18.23 -23.09
N ARG A 395 10.06 -18.75 -24.17
CA ARG A 395 9.37 -18.92 -25.46
C ARG A 395 8.29 -20.00 -25.45
N ALA A 396 8.24 -20.84 -24.41
CA ALA A 396 7.31 -21.95 -24.26
C ALA A 396 7.28 -22.87 -25.49
N LYS A 397 8.45 -23.43 -25.83
CA LYS A 397 8.55 -24.55 -26.78
C LYS A 397 7.72 -25.76 -26.31
N GLU A 398 7.44 -26.68 -27.24
CA GLU A 398 6.45 -27.76 -27.09
C GLU A 398 6.72 -28.72 -25.91
N ASP A 399 7.95 -28.75 -25.40
CA ASP A 399 8.40 -29.50 -24.23
C ASP A 399 8.01 -28.86 -22.88
N ILE A 400 7.68 -27.57 -22.86
CA ILE A 400 7.43 -26.80 -21.63
C ILE A 400 5.97 -26.95 -21.18
N LYS A 401 5.78 -27.67 -20.07
CA LYS A 401 4.45 -27.91 -19.48
C LYS A 401 3.82 -26.62 -18.92
N PRO A 402 2.50 -26.39 -19.08
CA PRO A 402 1.79 -25.27 -18.45
C PRO A 402 1.95 -25.24 -16.93
N GLY A 403 2.16 -24.04 -16.38
CA GLY A 403 2.38 -23.84 -14.94
C GLY A 403 3.76 -24.29 -14.44
N SER A 404 4.74 -24.41 -15.36
CA SER A 404 6.17 -24.55 -15.07
C SER A 404 6.71 -23.31 -14.34
N ILE A 405 7.58 -23.55 -13.36
CA ILE A 405 8.26 -22.51 -12.59
C ILE A 405 9.78 -22.63 -12.79
N LEU A 406 10.40 -21.50 -13.12
CA LEU A 406 11.85 -21.33 -13.12
C LEU A 406 12.27 -20.70 -11.79
N PHE A 407 12.81 -21.50 -10.88
CA PHE A 407 13.33 -21.04 -9.59
C PHE A 407 14.78 -20.57 -9.77
N ILE A 408 15.04 -19.27 -9.59
CA ILE A 408 16.39 -18.73 -9.51
C ILE A 408 16.71 -18.60 -8.03
N SER A 409 17.71 -19.34 -7.52
CA SER A 409 18.00 -19.40 -6.09
C SER A 409 19.49 -19.37 -5.76
N ALA A 410 19.80 -18.98 -4.52
CA ALA A 410 21.12 -19.01 -3.92
C ALA A 410 20.96 -18.94 -2.40
N ARG A 411 21.87 -19.57 -1.64
CA ARG A 411 21.94 -19.36 -0.19
C ARG A 411 22.57 -17.99 0.07
N TYR A 412 22.27 -17.37 1.20
CA TYR A 412 22.86 -16.07 1.58
C TYR A 412 24.40 -16.03 1.51
N VAL A 413 25.07 -17.13 1.86
CA VAL A 413 26.55 -17.26 1.77
C VAL A 413 27.06 -17.29 0.32
N ASP A 414 26.25 -17.71 -0.64
CA ASP A 414 26.62 -17.79 -2.06
C ASP A 414 26.25 -16.51 -2.83
N LEU A 415 25.39 -15.63 -2.30
CA LEU A 415 24.93 -14.42 -3.00
C LEU A 415 26.07 -13.52 -3.44
N GLY A 416 27.12 -13.38 -2.62
CA GLY A 416 28.29 -12.55 -2.94
C GLY A 416 29.00 -12.98 -4.23
N ILE A 417 28.96 -14.28 -4.58
CA ILE A 417 29.62 -14.83 -5.77
C ILE A 417 28.64 -15.16 -6.90
N LEU A 418 27.37 -15.44 -6.60
CA LEU A 418 26.35 -15.81 -7.58
C LEU A 418 25.54 -14.63 -8.12
N SER A 419 25.38 -13.55 -7.35
CA SER A 419 24.43 -12.45 -7.64
C SER A 419 24.48 -11.92 -9.08
N LYS A 420 25.67 -11.73 -9.68
CA LYS A 420 25.83 -11.27 -11.07
C LYS A 420 25.22 -12.26 -12.10
N LEU A 421 25.32 -13.56 -11.83
CA LEU A 421 24.73 -14.62 -12.65
C LEU A 421 23.20 -14.72 -12.44
N LEU A 422 22.72 -14.53 -11.20
CA LEU A 422 21.27 -14.44 -10.91
C LEU A 422 20.65 -13.23 -11.65
N THR A 423 21.35 -12.09 -11.68
CA THR A 423 21.01 -10.90 -12.48
C THR A 423 21.00 -11.19 -13.98
N LEU A 424 22.01 -11.91 -14.49
CA LEU A 424 22.08 -12.30 -15.90
C LEU A 424 20.90 -13.20 -16.31
N TRP A 425 20.57 -14.21 -15.52
CA TRP A 425 19.43 -15.10 -15.77
C TRP A 425 18.09 -14.36 -15.77
N MET A 426 17.87 -13.45 -14.80
CA MET A 426 16.72 -12.56 -14.80
C MET A 426 16.66 -11.67 -16.05
N ASN A 427 17.80 -11.09 -16.46
CA ASN A 427 17.88 -10.25 -17.66
C ASN A 427 17.51 -11.02 -18.94
N ILE A 428 18.05 -12.23 -19.11
CA ILE A 428 17.74 -13.09 -20.27
C ILE A 428 16.24 -13.41 -20.32
N GLY A 429 15.62 -13.74 -19.18
CA GLY A 429 14.18 -13.99 -19.12
C GLY A 429 13.34 -12.77 -19.50
N MET A 430 13.69 -11.59 -18.97
CA MET A 430 12.96 -10.33 -19.21
C MET A 430 13.14 -9.82 -20.65
N HIS A 431 14.37 -9.79 -21.17
CA HIS A 431 14.63 -9.45 -22.58
C HIS A 431 14.03 -10.45 -23.55
N THR A 432 14.02 -11.76 -23.24
CA THR A 432 13.33 -12.75 -24.08
C THR A 432 11.84 -12.44 -24.15
N LEU A 433 11.17 -12.16 -23.03
CA LEU A 433 9.75 -11.79 -23.03
C LEU A 433 9.49 -10.54 -23.87
N MET A 434 10.36 -9.53 -23.76
CA MET A 434 10.29 -8.29 -24.55
C MET A 434 10.60 -8.50 -26.06
N SER A 435 11.13 -9.65 -26.46
CA SER A 435 11.30 -10.04 -27.87
C SER A 435 10.06 -10.72 -28.47
N MET A 436 9.02 -11.00 -27.67
CA MET A 436 7.87 -11.80 -28.09
C MET A 436 6.76 -10.96 -28.74
N THR A 437 5.73 -11.65 -29.25
CA THR A 437 4.47 -11.03 -29.64
C THR A 437 3.80 -10.31 -28.47
N ARG A 438 3.31 -9.09 -28.73
CA ARG A 438 2.47 -8.32 -27.79
C ARG A 438 1.14 -9.02 -27.54
N THR A 439 0.65 -8.92 -26.32
CA THR A 439 -0.69 -9.36 -25.89
C THR A 439 -1.05 -8.63 -24.60
N ASP A 440 -2.34 -8.59 -24.26
CA ASP A 440 -2.82 -8.07 -22.97
C ASP A 440 -2.96 -9.19 -21.91
N ASP A 441 -3.07 -10.46 -22.33
CA ASP A 441 -3.27 -11.61 -21.43
C ASP A 441 -1.95 -12.10 -20.82
N LEU A 442 -1.92 -12.14 -19.48
CA LEU A 442 -0.73 -12.42 -18.67
C LEU A 442 -0.06 -13.77 -19.01
N ARG A 443 1.13 -13.68 -19.61
CA ARG A 443 1.97 -14.82 -20.03
C ARG A 443 2.87 -15.33 -18.92
N LEU A 444 3.62 -14.41 -18.30
CA LEU A 444 4.75 -14.73 -17.42
C LEU A 444 4.75 -13.82 -16.19
N TRP A 445 4.89 -14.45 -15.03
CA TRP A 445 5.16 -13.76 -13.77
C TRP A 445 6.68 -13.69 -13.51
N PHE A 446 7.18 -12.55 -13.04
CA PHE A 446 8.45 -12.44 -12.34
C PHE A 446 8.16 -12.12 -10.87
N ILE A 447 8.52 -13.01 -9.96
CA ILE A 447 8.20 -12.91 -8.53
C ILE A 447 9.52 -12.89 -7.74
N ILE A 448 9.73 -11.83 -6.98
CA ILE A 448 10.95 -11.54 -6.24
C ILE A 448 10.57 -11.26 -4.78
N ASP A 449 10.81 -12.17 -3.83
CA ASP A 449 10.33 -12.01 -2.44
C ASP A 449 11.10 -10.93 -1.65
N GLU A 450 12.37 -10.68 -2.00
CA GLU A 450 13.14 -9.52 -1.55
C GLU A 450 14.03 -8.98 -2.67
N LEU A 451 13.77 -7.74 -3.09
CA LEU A 451 14.48 -7.08 -4.19
C LEU A 451 15.79 -6.42 -3.74
N GLY A 452 15.88 -5.93 -2.50
CA GLY A 452 17.07 -5.30 -1.92
C GLY A 452 18.20 -6.27 -1.53
N ALA A 453 18.01 -7.57 -1.75
CA ALA A 453 19.01 -8.63 -1.57
C ALA A 453 19.73 -9.02 -2.89
N LEU A 454 19.26 -8.51 -4.03
CA LEU A 454 19.96 -8.60 -5.31
C LEU A 454 20.83 -7.36 -5.54
N HIS A 455 21.83 -7.48 -6.41
CA HIS A 455 22.42 -6.30 -7.04
C HIS A 455 21.38 -5.60 -7.96
N ARG A 456 21.64 -4.33 -8.31
CA ARG A 456 20.86 -3.59 -9.31
C ARG A 456 20.61 -4.46 -10.55
N LEU A 457 19.34 -4.63 -10.91
CA LEU A 457 18.87 -5.31 -12.11
C LEU A 457 18.58 -4.27 -13.21
N PRO A 458 19.44 -4.08 -14.24
CA PRO A 458 19.13 -3.14 -15.34
C PRO A 458 17.85 -3.55 -16.08
N ALA A 459 17.64 -4.87 -16.20
CA ALA A 459 16.45 -5.50 -16.75
C ALA A 459 15.14 -5.07 -16.08
N LEU A 460 15.16 -4.84 -14.76
CA LEU A 460 13.97 -4.49 -13.98
C LEU A 460 13.50 -3.07 -14.26
N GLU A 461 14.46 -2.16 -14.42
CA GLU A 461 14.21 -0.73 -14.69
C GLU A 461 13.53 -0.52 -16.04
N GLN A 462 13.97 -1.24 -17.08
CA GLN A 462 13.35 -1.26 -18.40
C GLN A 462 12.07 -2.11 -18.41
N GLY A 463 12.06 -3.25 -17.71
CA GLY A 463 10.95 -4.19 -17.65
C GLY A 463 9.69 -3.60 -17.01
N LEU A 464 9.82 -2.88 -15.89
CA LEU A 464 8.68 -2.20 -15.23
C LEU A 464 8.05 -1.08 -16.08
N GLN A 465 8.73 -0.62 -17.15
CA GLN A 465 8.18 0.33 -18.11
C GLN A 465 7.55 -0.37 -19.34
N THR A 466 8.14 -1.48 -19.79
CA THR A 466 7.89 -2.03 -21.13
C THR A 466 7.29 -3.44 -21.15
N ALA A 467 7.58 -4.30 -20.16
CA ALA A 467 7.15 -5.71 -20.12
C ALA A 467 5.62 -5.85 -20.08
N ARG A 468 4.92 -4.82 -19.59
CA ARG A 468 3.46 -4.66 -19.72
C ARG A 468 2.94 -4.97 -21.12
N ASN A 469 3.60 -4.44 -22.17
CA ASN A 469 3.17 -4.57 -23.57
C ASN A 469 3.33 -6.00 -24.11
N PHE A 470 4.08 -6.85 -23.40
CA PHE A 470 4.35 -8.25 -23.70
C PHE A 470 3.70 -9.18 -22.66
N ALA A 471 2.79 -8.61 -21.85
CA ALA A 471 2.09 -9.24 -20.74
C ALA A 471 3.00 -9.99 -19.74
N GLY A 472 4.06 -9.31 -19.31
CA GLY A 472 4.82 -9.66 -18.10
C GLY A 472 4.28 -8.95 -16.87
N ALA A 473 3.89 -9.71 -15.84
CA ALA A 473 3.63 -9.16 -14.51
C ALA A 473 4.90 -9.27 -13.65
N ILE A 474 5.19 -8.23 -12.88
CA ILE A 474 6.37 -8.17 -12.00
C ILE A 474 5.85 -7.92 -10.58
N VAL A 475 6.32 -8.73 -9.64
CA VAL A 475 5.86 -8.74 -8.25
C VAL A 475 7.08 -8.73 -7.35
N THR A 476 7.31 -7.61 -6.66
CA THR A 476 8.50 -7.39 -5.83
C THR A 476 8.13 -7.24 -4.36
N GLY A 477 8.85 -7.92 -3.48
CA GLY A 477 8.89 -7.64 -2.05
C GLY A 477 10.04 -6.71 -1.70
N ILE A 478 9.82 -5.82 -0.74
CA ILE A 478 10.86 -5.03 -0.06
C ILE A 478 10.62 -5.03 1.45
N HIS A 479 11.70 -5.16 2.23
CA HIS A 479 11.69 -5.06 3.69
C HIS A 479 11.58 -3.60 4.16
N THR A 480 12.45 -2.73 3.63
CA THR A 480 12.47 -1.28 3.88
C THR A 480 12.64 -0.54 2.56
N TYR A 481 12.22 0.73 2.50
CA TYR A 481 12.37 1.56 1.30
C TYR A 481 13.81 2.01 1.09
N ASP A 482 14.56 2.26 2.16
CA ASP A 482 15.96 2.71 2.07
C ASP A 482 16.88 1.65 1.48
N LYS A 483 16.62 0.35 1.71
CA LYS A 483 17.41 -0.70 1.05
C LYS A 483 17.18 -0.73 -0.47
N LEU A 484 16.01 -0.30 -0.94
CA LEU A 484 15.78 -0.10 -2.38
C LEU A 484 16.56 1.12 -2.90
N LYS A 485 16.58 2.23 -2.17
CA LYS A 485 17.41 3.41 -2.50
C LYS A 485 18.91 3.07 -2.53
N GLU A 486 19.40 2.28 -1.58
CA GLU A 486 20.81 1.86 -1.48
C GLU A 486 21.25 1.06 -2.72
N VAL A 487 20.41 0.12 -3.18
CA VAL A 487 20.75 -0.78 -4.30
C VAL A 487 20.55 -0.12 -5.67
N TYR A 488 19.56 0.79 -5.82
CA TYR A 488 19.19 1.35 -7.12
C TYR A 488 19.50 2.85 -7.30
N GLY A 489 19.78 3.58 -6.22
CA GLY A 489 19.74 5.04 -6.19
C GLY A 489 18.32 5.59 -5.99
N GLU A 490 18.20 6.77 -5.41
CA GLU A 490 16.91 7.34 -4.97
C GLU A 490 15.93 7.58 -6.14
N ASP A 491 16.36 8.22 -7.22
CA ASP A 491 15.51 8.51 -8.40
C ASP A 491 14.96 7.24 -9.05
N ILE A 492 15.78 6.18 -9.12
CA ILE A 492 15.39 4.91 -9.70
C ILE A 492 14.49 4.16 -8.72
N ALA A 493 14.79 4.11 -7.42
CA ALA A 493 13.90 3.52 -6.41
C ALA A 493 12.49 4.15 -6.44
N ASN A 494 12.41 5.49 -6.49
CA ASN A 494 11.18 6.25 -6.69
C ASN A 494 10.47 5.83 -8.00
N THR A 495 11.22 5.69 -9.10
CA THR A 495 10.68 5.27 -10.40
C THR A 495 10.12 3.84 -10.36
N LEU A 496 10.90 2.84 -9.92
CA LEU A 496 10.47 1.43 -9.80
C LEU A 496 9.20 1.31 -8.94
N ALA A 497 9.15 2.05 -7.83
CA ALA A 497 8.04 2.03 -6.89
C ALA A 497 6.83 2.85 -7.36
N SER A 498 6.97 3.75 -8.33
CA SER A 498 5.85 4.42 -9.03
C SER A 498 5.25 3.56 -10.15
N LEU A 499 6.09 2.79 -10.85
CA LEU A 499 5.69 1.86 -11.90
C LEU A 499 4.95 0.64 -11.33
N SER A 500 5.27 0.25 -10.10
CA SER A 500 4.58 -0.79 -9.33
C SER A 500 3.22 -0.31 -8.82
N ARG A 501 2.19 -0.30 -9.69
CA ARG A 501 0.92 0.40 -9.42
C ARG A 501 0.01 -0.27 -8.40
N THR A 502 0.14 -1.58 -8.19
CA THR A 502 -0.52 -2.25 -7.05
C THR A 502 0.41 -2.25 -5.85
N LYS A 503 -0.07 -1.77 -4.70
CA LYS A 503 0.67 -1.72 -3.45
C LYS A 503 -0.03 -2.59 -2.40
N LEU A 504 0.72 -3.51 -1.81
CA LEU A 504 0.32 -4.25 -0.60
C LEU A 504 1.24 -3.82 0.55
N VAL A 505 0.74 -2.96 1.41
CA VAL A 505 1.45 -2.46 2.59
C VAL A 505 1.09 -3.35 3.78
N LEU A 506 2.08 -4.06 4.32
CA LEU A 506 2.00 -4.77 5.60
C LEU A 506 2.67 -3.91 6.69
N ALA A 507 3.03 -4.50 7.84
CA ALA A 507 3.69 -3.72 8.90
C ALA A 507 5.09 -3.24 8.47
N CYS A 508 5.36 -1.94 8.68
CA CYS A 508 6.66 -1.33 8.42
C CYS A 508 7.62 -1.59 9.59
N GLY A 509 8.93 -1.69 9.31
CA GLY A 509 9.95 -1.88 10.36
C GLY A 509 10.54 -0.57 10.89
N ASP A 510 10.25 0.53 10.22
CA ASP A 510 10.92 1.82 10.31
C ASP A 510 9.97 2.94 9.86
N ASP A 511 10.20 4.15 10.39
CA ASP A 511 9.28 5.27 10.22
C ASP A 511 9.34 5.88 8.81
N GLU A 512 10.49 5.89 8.13
CA GLU A 512 10.60 6.45 6.77
C GLU A 512 9.85 5.59 5.73
N THR A 513 9.97 4.26 5.80
CA THR A 513 9.13 3.35 5.00
C THR A 513 7.66 3.49 5.36
N ALA A 514 7.32 3.78 6.63
CA ALA A 514 5.95 3.98 7.08
C ALA A 514 5.34 5.30 6.56
N GLU A 515 6.06 6.42 6.58
CA GLU A 515 5.63 7.68 5.98
C GLU A 515 5.42 7.53 4.47
N TRP A 516 6.38 6.93 3.76
CA TRP A 516 6.27 6.64 2.34
C TRP A 516 5.07 5.73 2.03
N CYS A 517 4.81 4.72 2.86
CA CYS A 517 3.64 3.85 2.71
C CYS A 517 2.33 4.58 2.99
N SER A 518 2.28 5.47 3.97
CA SER A 518 1.14 6.36 4.25
C SER A 518 0.78 7.19 3.02
N ASP A 519 1.78 7.81 2.39
CA ASP A 519 1.60 8.62 1.18
C ASP A 519 1.24 7.77 -0.05
N ALA A 520 1.76 6.55 -0.16
CA ALA A 520 1.40 5.60 -1.22
C ALA A 520 -0.03 5.04 -1.09
N ILE A 521 -0.57 4.90 0.13
CA ILE A 521 -2.00 4.58 0.36
C ILE A 521 -2.85 5.80 0.01
N GLY A 522 -2.40 6.99 0.40
CA GLY A 522 -2.86 8.29 -0.10
C GLY A 522 -3.55 9.18 0.94
N LYS A 523 -3.86 10.41 0.50
CA LYS A 523 -4.49 11.48 1.27
C LYS A 523 -5.90 11.78 0.75
N GLN A 524 -6.79 12.21 1.65
CA GLN A 524 -8.18 12.62 1.37
C GLN A 524 -8.44 14.04 1.87
N GLU A 525 -9.23 14.81 1.12
CA GLU A 525 -9.80 16.09 1.58
C GLU A 525 -11.22 15.83 2.09
N VAL A 526 -11.46 16.15 3.36
CA VAL A 526 -12.77 16.07 4.02
C VAL A 526 -13.19 17.46 4.50
N ILE A 527 -14.50 17.71 4.46
CA ILE A 527 -15.11 18.80 5.23
C ILE A 527 -15.47 18.22 6.59
N GLU A 528 -14.89 18.80 7.62
CA GLU A 528 -15.29 18.60 9.01
C GLU A 528 -16.08 19.81 9.48
N ILE A 529 -17.01 19.60 10.42
CA ILE A 529 -17.81 20.66 11.02
C ILE A 529 -17.33 20.77 12.46
N ASP A 530 -16.58 21.84 12.74
CA ASP A 530 -16.09 22.17 14.07
C ASP A 530 -17.22 22.93 14.82
N GLU A 531 -17.87 22.26 15.78
CA GLU A 531 -18.89 22.86 16.65
C GLU A 531 -18.25 23.73 17.73
N GLY A 532 -18.14 25.03 17.46
CA GLY A 532 -17.65 26.03 18.41
C GLY A 532 -18.76 26.48 19.37
N TYR A 533 -18.74 26.00 20.60
CA TYR A 533 -19.62 26.44 21.68
C TYR A 533 -19.09 27.72 22.34
N SER A 534 -19.72 28.87 22.08
CA SER A 534 -19.43 30.12 22.78
C SER A 534 -20.41 30.34 23.92
N TYR A 535 -19.94 30.13 25.14
CA TYR A 535 -20.73 30.27 26.37
C TYR A 535 -20.78 31.72 26.84
N GLY A 536 -21.99 32.25 27.02
CA GLY A 536 -22.25 33.56 27.60
C GLY A 536 -22.41 33.53 29.12
N HIS A 537 -22.71 34.70 29.70
CA HIS A 537 -23.24 34.81 31.08
C HIS A 537 -24.78 34.75 31.11
N ASP A 538 -25.42 35.02 29.96
CA ASP A 538 -26.86 34.95 29.74
C ASP A 538 -27.17 33.91 28.65
N ASN A 539 -28.16 33.05 28.89
CA ASN A 539 -28.63 32.04 27.92
C ASN A 539 -29.05 32.64 26.56
N ALA A 540 -29.39 33.93 26.51
CA ALA A 540 -29.72 34.66 25.28
C ALA A 540 -28.49 35.00 24.40
N ARG A 541 -27.28 34.65 24.84
CA ARG A 541 -26.01 34.86 24.13
C ARG A 541 -25.24 33.56 23.86
N ASP A 542 -25.74 32.41 24.33
CA ASP A 542 -25.16 31.11 23.99
C ASP A 542 -25.38 30.81 22.51
N ALA A 543 -24.28 30.56 21.78
CA ALA A 543 -24.32 30.29 20.36
C ALA A 543 -23.50 29.05 20.01
N VAL A 544 -24.10 28.17 19.20
CA VAL A 544 -23.41 27.03 18.56
C VAL A 544 -22.94 27.49 17.19
N THR A 545 -21.66 27.83 17.07
CA THR A 545 -21.05 28.24 15.80
C THR A 545 -20.53 27.02 15.05
N SER A 546 -21.26 26.60 14.01
CA SER A 546 -20.89 25.48 13.13
C SER A 546 -19.92 25.94 12.05
N ASN A 547 -18.61 25.83 12.29
CA ASN A 547 -17.59 26.21 11.31
C ASN A 547 -17.19 25.01 10.44
N SER A 548 -17.48 25.07 9.14
CA SER A 548 -17.06 24.01 8.20
C SER A 548 -15.62 24.24 7.75
N ARG A 549 -14.72 23.34 8.13
CA ARG A 549 -13.29 23.37 7.80
C ARG A 549 -12.95 22.26 6.80
N LYS A 550 -12.23 22.64 5.74
CA LYS A 550 -11.57 21.67 4.85
C LYS A 550 -10.25 21.23 5.46
N THR A 551 -10.09 19.93 5.65
CA THR A 551 -8.90 19.31 6.24
C THR A 551 -8.42 18.19 5.33
N ILE A 552 -7.11 18.20 5.00
CA ILE A 552 -6.46 17.07 4.33
C ILE A 552 -5.97 16.10 5.42
N ARG A 553 -6.24 14.81 5.26
CA ARG A 553 -5.69 13.74 6.10
C ARG A 553 -5.14 12.59 5.27
N THR A 554 -4.13 11.90 5.79
CA THR A 554 -3.73 10.57 5.32
C THR A 554 -4.84 9.55 5.61
N LEU A 555 -4.84 8.43 4.86
CA LEU A 555 -5.79 7.32 5.09
C LEU A 555 -5.32 6.31 6.15
N ALA A 556 -4.01 6.30 6.44
CA ALA A 556 -3.37 5.63 7.57
C ALA A 556 -2.21 6.52 8.03
N LEU A 557 -1.86 6.49 9.32
CA LEU A 557 -0.69 7.20 9.86
C LEU A 557 0.56 6.30 9.78
N ALA A 558 1.76 6.88 9.82
CA ALA A 558 3.00 6.11 9.92
C ALA A 558 2.98 5.18 11.15
N ASP A 559 2.62 5.73 12.32
CA ASP A 559 2.40 4.99 13.57
C ASP A 559 1.38 3.85 13.43
N GLU A 560 0.33 4.01 12.61
CA GLU A 560 -0.65 2.94 12.37
C GLU A 560 -0.06 1.79 11.55
N LEU A 561 0.95 2.07 10.72
CA LEU A 561 1.61 1.12 9.81
C LEU A 561 2.75 0.37 10.50
N THR A 562 3.52 1.03 11.37
CA THR A 562 4.50 0.37 12.24
C THR A 562 3.80 -0.53 13.27
N ASN A 563 2.68 -0.07 13.87
CA ASN A 563 1.90 -0.84 14.83
C ASN A 563 0.88 -1.83 14.18
N LEU A 564 1.01 -2.17 12.90
CA LEU A 564 0.20 -3.22 12.27
C LEU A 564 0.55 -4.60 12.85
N LYS A 565 -0.47 -5.35 13.28
CA LYS A 565 -0.32 -6.76 13.63
C LYS A 565 0.06 -7.58 12.39
N SER A 566 0.95 -8.56 12.56
CA SER A 566 1.34 -9.51 11.50
C SER A 566 0.13 -10.11 10.78
N LEU A 567 0.29 -10.38 9.49
CA LEU A 567 -0.80 -10.77 8.57
C LEU A 567 -1.92 -9.71 8.43
N THR A 568 -1.72 -8.47 8.87
CA THR A 568 -2.63 -7.34 8.63
C THR A 568 -1.94 -6.27 7.79
N GLY A 569 -2.70 -5.54 6.98
CA GLY A 569 -2.16 -4.52 6.09
C GLY A 569 -3.22 -3.70 5.38
N TYR A 570 -2.79 -2.92 4.39
CA TYR A 570 -3.64 -2.17 3.47
C TYR A 570 -3.30 -2.56 2.03
N ILE A 571 -4.32 -2.74 1.19
CA ILE A 571 -4.15 -2.93 -0.25
C ILE A 571 -4.65 -1.70 -1.02
N LYS A 572 -3.88 -1.31 -2.03
CA LYS A 572 -4.17 -0.20 -2.95
C LYS A 572 -3.96 -0.68 -4.39
N PHE A 573 -4.97 -0.46 -5.23
CA PHE A 573 -4.96 -0.77 -6.66
C PHE A 573 -4.93 0.52 -7.51
N PRO A 574 -4.57 0.41 -8.81
CA PRO A 574 -4.63 1.51 -9.78
C PRO A 574 -6.05 2.08 -10.04
N ASP A 575 -6.15 2.98 -11.01
CA ASP A 575 -7.39 3.54 -11.58
C ASP A 575 -8.33 4.20 -10.56
N GLY A 576 -7.77 4.84 -9.53
CA GLY A 576 -8.56 5.56 -8.51
C GLY A 576 -9.36 4.66 -7.56
N LEU A 577 -9.15 3.34 -7.60
CA LEU A 577 -9.81 2.41 -6.68
C LEU A 577 -9.48 2.75 -5.22
N PRO A 578 -10.44 2.58 -4.29
CA PRO A 578 -10.21 2.88 -2.89
C PRO A 578 -9.22 1.90 -2.27
N ALA A 579 -8.48 2.35 -1.27
CA ALA A 579 -7.70 1.46 -0.41
C ALA A 579 -8.65 0.64 0.48
N ALA A 580 -8.20 -0.52 0.96
CA ALA A 580 -8.91 -1.27 1.99
C ALA A 580 -7.92 -1.94 2.96
N LYS A 581 -8.28 -2.00 4.25
CA LYS A 581 -7.55 -2.81 5.23
C LYS A 581 -7.81 -4.29 4.94
N ILE A 582 -6.75 -5.08 4.86
CA ILE A 582 -6.77 -6.53 4.61
C ILE A 582 -6.24 -7.30 5.81
N LYS A 583 -6.66 -8.56 5.90
CA LYS A 583 -6.04 -9.59 6.73
C LYS A 583 -5.67 -10.75 5.82
N LEU A 584 -4.43 -11.19 5.87
CA LEU A 584 -3.94 -12.39 5.20
C LEU A 584 -4.32 -13.62 6.03
N GLU A 585 -4.65 -14.71 5.35
CA GLU A 585 -4.91 -16.01 5.95
C GLU A 585 -3.69 -16.89 5.71
N TYR A 586 -2.98 -17.25 6.78
CA TYR A 586 -1.91 -18.24 6.67
C TYR A 586 -2.50 -19.60 6.29
N LYS A 587 -1.94 -20.22 5.25
CA LYS A 587 -2.33 -21.55 4.77
C LYS A 587 -1.10 -22.44 4.79
N THR A 588 -1.11 -23.41 5.70
CA THR A 588 -0.13 -24.50 5.74
C THR A 588 -0.11 -25.19 4.38
N ARG A 589 1.08 -25.44 3.86
CA ARG A 589 1.33 -26.18 2.62
C ARG A 589 2.24 -27.35 2.95
N PRO A 590 2.07 -28.52 2.31
CA PRO A 590 3.02 -29.60 2.45
C PRO A 590 4.39 -29.16 1.93
N ILE A 591 5.45 -29.69 2.55
CA ILE A 591 6.79 -29.67 1.97
C ILE A 591 6.83 -30.84 0.99
N VAL A 592 7.15 -30.55 -0.28
CA VAL A 592 7.18 -31.50 -1.40
C VAL A 592 8.59 -31.76 -1.93
N ALA A 593 9.55 -30.89 -1.58
CA ALA A 593 10.95 -30.99 -1.96
C ALA A 593 11.85 -30.37 -0.86
N GLU A 594 13.13 -30.73 -0.85
CA GLU A 594 14.11 -30.06 0.00
C GLU A 594 14.40 -28.64 -0.51
N GLU A 595 14.67 -27.71 0.41
CA GLU A 595 14.91 -26.30 0.11
C GLU A 595 16.17 -26.12 -0.75
N PHE A 596 17.24 -26.84 -0.43
CA PHE A 596 18.53 -26.84 -1.14
C PHE A 596 19.18 -28.22 -1.07
N MET A 597 19.68 -28.74 -2.19
CA MET A 597 20.41 -30.00 -2.28
C MET A 597 21.88 -29.72 -2.67
N PRO A 598 22.88 -29.86 -1.76
CA PRO A 598 24.26 -29.50 -2.08
C PRO A 598 24.84 -30.36 -3.21
N ARG A 599 25.40 -29.72 -4.24
CA ARG A 599 26.06 -30.39 -5.36
C ARG A 599 27.39 -31.01 -4.93
N SER A 600 27.64 -32.26 -5.33
CA SER A 600 28.76 -33.08 -4.84
C SER A 600 30.11 -32.79 -5.50
N ASP A 601 30.14 -32.40 -6.77
CA ASP A 601 31.35 -32.02 -7.53
C ASP A 601 31.73 -30.54 -7.32
N ASN A 602 31.43 -29.97 -6.15
CA ASN A 602 31.57 -28.53 -5.90
C ASN A 602 33.03 -28.08 -6.10
N PRO A 603 33.34 -27.22 -7.10
CA PRO A 603 34.71 -26.84 -7.43
C PRO A 603 35.48 -26.16 -6.30
N GLY A 604 34.80 -25.68 -5.25
CA GLY A 604 35.40 -25.02 -4.09
C GLY A 604 36.13 -25.94 -3.10
N MET A 605 35.85 -27.25 -3.07
CA MET A 605 36.60 -28.20 -2.21
C MET A 605 37.68 -28.94 -3.00
N ASP A 606 37.32 -29.63 -4.09
CA ASP A 606 38.21 -30.58 -4.77
C ASP A 606 39.40 -29.94 -5.51
N ARG A 607 39.36 -28.61 -5.73
CA ARG A 607 40.49 -27.87 -6.33
C ARG A 607 41.51 -27.34 -5.32
N ALA A 608 41.23 -27.37 -4.02
CA ALA A 608 42.12 -26.82 -2.99
C ALA A 608 43.33 -27.73 -2.65
N LEU A 609 43.33 -29.00 -3.08
CA LEU A 609 44.46 -29.92 -2.92
C LEU A 609 45.27 -30.02 -4.23
N PRO A 610 46.41 -29.33 -4.36
CA PRO A 610 47.34 -29.61 -5.44
C PRO A 610 47.87 -31.04 -5.27
N LYS A 611 47.52 -31.95 -6.20
CA LYS A 611 48.02 -33.32 -6.19
C LYS A 611 49.56 -33.29 -6.10
N PRO A 612 50.18 -33.93 -5.09
CA PRO A 612 51.63 -33.87 -4.93
C PRO A 612 52.29 -34.46 -6.18
N LYS A 613 53.18 -33.68 -6.81
CA LYS A 613 53.95 -34.16 -7.97
C LYS A 613 54.72 -35.42 -7.53
N PRO A 614 54.68 -36.53 -8.28
CA PRO A 614 55.41 -37.73 -7.90
C PRO A 614 56.90 -37.41 -7.83
N GLY A 615 57.47 -37.54 -6.63
CA GLY A 615 58.90 -37.29 -6.39
C GLY A 615 59.77 -38.29 -7.16
N PRO A 616 61.01 -37.92 -7.51
CA PRO A 616 61.94 -38.82 -8.19
C PRO A 616 62.21 -40.04 -7.30
N LYS A 617 62.20 -41.24 -7.89
CA LYS A 617 62.52 -42.49 -7.17
C LYS A 617 63.95 -42.41 -6.62
N PRO A 618 64.19 -42.70 -5.33
CA PRO A 618 65.55 -42.80 -4.80
C PRO A 618 66.28 -44.00 -5.42
N SER A 619 67.56 -43.81 -5.75
CA SER A 619 68.45 -44.88 -6.21
C SER A 619 69.09 -45.61 -5.03
N PRO A 620 69.35 -46.94 -5.14
CA PRO A 620 69.84 -47.74 -4.02
C PRO A 620 71.34 -47.62 -3.81
N LYS A 621 71.79 -47.55 -2.55
CA LYS A 621 73.17 -47.83 -2.12
C LYS A 621 73.20 -48.62 -0.79
N PRO A 622 74.30 -49.31 -0.47
CA PRO A 622 74.30 -50.45 0.46
C PRO A 622 74.40 -50.06 1.94
N GLY A 623 74.14 -51.04 2.82
CA GLY A 623 74.20 -50.90 4.28
C GLY A 623 75.46 -51.46 4.96
N GLY A 624 75.40 -51.50 6.28
CA GLY A 624 76.49 -51.76 7.24
C GLY A 624 76.68 -50.53 8.14
N SER A 625 76.36 -50.54 9.45
CA SER A 625 76.92 -51.30 10.58
C SER A 625 78.30 -50.74 11.05
N VAL A 626 78.59 -50.48 12.33
CA VAL A 626 77.80 -50.60 13.59
C VAL A 626 78.53 -49.82 14.71
N ASP A 627 77.78 -49.26 15.69
CA ASP A 627 78.17 -48.79 17.05
C ASP A 627 79.39 -47.81 17.20
N ASP A 628 79.74 -47.17 18.34
CA ASP A 628 79.21 -47.17 19.72
C ASP A 628 79.56 -45.85 20.49
N GLY A 629 78.82 -45.51 21.57
CA GLY A 629 79.14 -44.52 22.65
C GLY A 629 79.40 -43.03 22.32
N ASP A 630 79.26 -42.05 23.22
CA ASP A 630 78.68 -41.99 24.58
C ASP A 630 78.24 -40.53 24.94
N ASP A 631 77.04 -40.40 25.52
CA ASP A 631 76.55 -39.53 26.64
C ASP A 631 77.05 -38.08 26.92
N PRO A 632 76.33 -37.28 27.76
CA PRO A 632 74.90 -37.23 28.10
C PRO A 632 74.35 -35.79 27.78
N VAL A 633 73.29 -35.14 28.31
CA VAL A 633 72.26 -35.27 29.39
C VAL A 633 71.00 -34.53 28.87
N GLY A 634 69.73 -34.82 29.22
CA GLY A 634 69.14 -35.93 29.98
C GLY A 634 67.75 -35.58 30.57
N GLY A 635 66.94 -36.60 30.86
CA GLY A 635 65.69 -36.56 31.65
C GLY A 635 64.40 -36.12 30.92
N ASP A 636 63.21 -36.63 31.26
CA ASP A 636 62.86 -37.90 31.94
C ASP A 636 61.41 -38.33 31.56
N ASN A 637 60.96 -39.50 32.05
CA ASN A 637 59.85 -40.31 31.53
C ASN A 637 58.52 -40.16 32.29
N GLY A 638 57.40 -40.57 31.67
CA GLY A 638 56.17 -40.93 32.39
C GLY A 638 54.91 -41.16 31.51
N PRO A 639 54.17 -42.30 31.61
CA PRO A 639 53.10 -42.64 30.66
C PRO A 639 51.63 -42.59 31.19
N ARG A 640 50.72 -42.71 30.21
CA ARG A 640 49.23 -42.90 30.22
C ARG A 640 48.73 -44.02 31.18
N PRO A 641 47.41 -44.12 31.59
CA PRO A 641 46.23 -43.89 30.72
C PRO A 641 44.83 -43.49 31.30
N ALA A 642 43.94 -43.06 30.37
CA ALA A 642 42.49 -43.35 30.22
C ALA A 642 41.37 -42.94 31.23
N SER A 643 40.18 -42.75 30.61
CA SER A 643 38.78 -42.77 31.10
C SER A 643 38.13 -41.56 31.81
N ASP A 644 36.95 -41.20 31.25
CA ASP A 644 35.71 -40.62 31.79
C ASP A 644 35.68 -39.28 32.56
N GLY A 645 34.53 -38.56 32.44
CA GLY A 645 34.16 -37.46 33.36
C GLY A 645 33.90 -36.07 32.77
N GLY A 646 33.49 -35.93 31.51
CA GLY A 646 33.29 -34.62 30.86
C GLY A 646 32.06 -33.79 31.33
N ALA A 647 32.10 -33.24 32.55
CA ALA A 647 31.25 -32.14 32.99
C ALA A 647 32.06 -30.83 32.98
N GLY A 648 31.47 -29.72 32.49
CA GLY A 648 32.23 -28.50 32.20
C GLY A 648 32.40 -27.54 33.38
N ILE A 649 33.43 -26.68 33.30
CA ILE A 649 33.57 -25.33 33.89
C ILE A 649 34.91 -24.75 33.37
N GLU A 650 34.92 -23.50 32.87
CA GLU A 650 36.15 -22.71 32.61
C GLU A 650 36.58 -21.99 33.91
N PRO A 651 37.89 -21.79 34.14
CA PRO A 651 38.47 -20.43 34.02
C PRO A 651 40.01 -20.45 33.74
N PRO A 652 40.80 -19.36 33.93
CA PRO A 652 40.54 -17.91 33.87
C PRO A 652 41.38 -17.22 32.74
N GLY A 653 41.32 -15.91 32.49
CA GLY A 653 40.55 -14.84 33.14
C GLY A 653 41.42 -13.70 33.70
N VAL A 654 41.82 -12.76 32.83
CA VAL A 654 42.70 -11.58 33.06
C VAL A 654 42.41 -10.59 31.93
N GLN A 655 42.33 -9.24 32.02
CA GLN A 655 42.20 -8.18 33.05
C GLN A 655 41.75 -6.89 32.25
N GLU A 656 41.08 -5.84 32.75
CA GLU A 656 40.49 -5.52 34.06
C GLU A 656 39.60 -4.25 34.01
N GLN A 657 38.46 -4.23 34.75
CA GLN A 657 37.65 -3.05 35.20
C GLN A 657 37.00 -2.13 34.13
N LEU A 658 35.93 -1.34 34.36
CA LEU A 658 35.18 -0.86 35.57
C LEU A 658 33.66 -1.15 35.37
N ALA A 659 32.86 -1.68 36.32
CA ALA A 659 32.34 -1.11 37.60
C ALA A 659 31.29 0.03 37.41
N PHE A 660 30.11 0.07 38.06
CA PHE A 660 29.48 -0.79 39.10
C PHE A 660 27.92 -0.76 38.98
N ASP A 661 27.22 -1.62 39.74
CA ASP A 661 25.83 -2.10 39.55
C ASP A 661 24.65 -1.26 40.13
N GLU A 662 23.43 -1.72 39.82
CA GLU A 662 22.16 -1.40 40.51
C GLU A 662 21.99 -2.19 41.83
N GLU A 663 21.17 -1.71 42.78
CA GLU A 663 19.90 -2.37 43.15
C GLU A 663 19.14 -1.73 44.35
N GLN A 664 17.87 -2.13 44.42
CA GLN A 664 16.76 -1.88 45.35
C GLN A 664 17.05 -1.72 46.87
N ALA A 665 16.26 -0.89 47.58
CA ALA A 665 15.14 -1.36 48.44
C ALA A 665 14.60 -0.31 49.45
N GLY A 666 13.25 -0.17 49.55
CA GLY A 666 12.52 0.51 50.65
C GLY A 666 12.60 2.06 50.69
N GLY A 667 11.73 2.78 51.40
CA GLY A 667 10.48 2.37 52.07
C GLY A 667 9.93 3.43 53.05
N SER A 668 8.61 3.73 52.99
CA SER A 668 7.85 4.61 53.93
C SER A 668 8.22 6.12 53.95
N GLY A 669 7.55 6.94 54.79
CA GLY A 669 8.05 8.26 55.22
C GLY A 669 7.18 9.50 54.94
N ALA A 670 6.14 9.73 55.75
CA ALA A 670 5.15 10.80 55.61
C ALA A 670 5.62 12.25 55.98
N VAL A 671 5.09 13.25 55.25
CA VAL A 671 4.47 14.51 55.75
C VAL A 671 5.32 15.70 56.28
N SER A 672 5.07 16.88 55.65
CA SER A 672 5.20 18.27 56.18
C SER A 672 6.63 18.90 56.31
N LYS A 673 6.84 20.24 56.35
CA LYS A 673 6.00 21.45 56.13
C LYS A 673 6.90 22.71 55.93
N THR A 674 6.29 23.89 55.73
CA THR A 674 6.85 25.28 55.81
C THR A 674 7.88 25.71 54.74
N ASP A 675 7.93 26.95 54.25
CA ASP A 675 6.93 28.06 54.23
C ASP A 675 7.19 29.05 53.06
N ASP A 676 6.24 29.97 52.85
CA ASP A 676 6.13 31.06 51.82
C ASP A 676 7.11 32.25 52.05
N PRO A 677 7.16 33.35 51.23
CA PRO A 677 6.61 33.61 49.87
C PRO A 677 7.54 34.41 48.89
N LYS A 678 6.99 34.75 47.70
CA LYS A 678 7.49 35.70 46.63
C LYS A 678 8.51 35.08 45.64
N SER A 679 8.45 35.32 44.33
CA SER A 679 7.77 36.38 43.54
C SER A 679 7.18 35.88 42.20
N ASP A 680 6.12 36.52 41.71
CA ASP A 680 5.57 36.29 40.37
C ASP A 680 6.33 37.11 39.30
N GLN A 681 7.24 36.48 38.53
CA GLN A 681 7.71 37.09 37.28
C GLN A 681 8.26 36.13 36.19
N GLU A 682 7.99 34.81 36.23
CA GLU A 682 8.62 33.87 35.28
C GLU A 682 7.67 32.77 34.73
N LYS A 683 6.67 33.16 33.93
CA LYS A 683 5.86 32.21 33.12
C LYS A 683 5.66 32.56 31.63
N ASP A 684 6.20 33.68 31.15
CA ASP A 684 6.14 34.10 29.73
C ASP A 684 7.37 33.69 28.89
N ARG A 685 8.17 32.71 29.33
CA ARG A 685 9.43 32.31 28.66
C ARG A 685 9.54 30.85 28.18
N LEU A 686 8.52 30.03 28.39
CA LEU A 686 8.54 28.59 28.03
C LEU A 686 7.70 28.22 26.79
N SER A 687 7.15 29.21 26.08
CA SER A 687 6.37 29.05 24.83
C SER A 687 7.13 29.48 23.57
N ALA A 688 8.40 29.89 23.69
CA ALA A 688 9.16 30.55 22.62
C ALA A 688 10.43 29.79 22.16
N VAL A 689 10.58 28.50 22.49
CA VAL A 689 11.83 27.72 22.26
C VAL A 689 11.68 26.60 21.21
N PHE A 690 10.45 26.23 20.82
CA PHE A 690 10.20 25.14 19.84
C PHE A 690 9.78 25.60 18.43
N THR A 691 9.88 26.89 18.13
CA THR A 691 9.57 27.48 16.80
C THR A 691 10.79 28.17 16.17
N ALA A 692 11.99 27.61 16.38
CA ALA A 692 13.26 28.14 15.84
C ALA A 692 14.23 27.05 15.32
N ARG A 693 13.71 25.99 14.69
CA ARG A 693 14.52 24.96 13.98
C ARG A 693 13.88 24.54 12.66
N GLY A 694 13.79 25.49 11.74
CA GLY A 694 13.14 25.28 10.42
C GLY A 694 13.50 26.32 9.36
N GLN A 695 14.63 27.02 9.49
CA GLN A 695 14.99 28.08 8.54
C GLN A 695 16.50 28.37 8.39
N ASP A 696 17.36 27.34 8.49
CA ASP A 696 18.82 27.47 8.33
C ASP A 696 19.40 26.45 7.33
N ARG A 697 19.02 26.57 6.04
CA ARG A 697 19.79 25.95 4.94
C ARG A 697 19.64 26.64 3.58
N ALA A 698 19.68 27.97 3.56
CA ALA A 698 19.84 28.75 2.34
C ALA A 698 20.84 29.90 2.56
N LYS A 699 21.84 30.01 1.67
CA LYS A 699 22.99 30.95 1.70
C LYS A 699 24.17 30.54 2.61
N HIS A 700 25.00 29.64 2.10
CA HIS A 700 26.46 29.72 2.34
C HIS A 700 27.23 29.26 1.08
N SER A 701 27.38 30.18 0.13
CA SER A 701 28.34 30.13 -0.98
C SER A 701 28.48 31.54 -1.56
N LEU A 702 29.65 31.85 -2.14
CA LEU A 702 30.05 33.15 -2.72
C LEU A 702 30.35 34.29 -1.73
N ALA A 703 31.47 34.16 -1.00
CA ALA A 703 32.51 35.21 -0.99
C ALA A 703 33.81 34.70 -0.36
N ASP A 704 34.75 34.18 -1.18
CA ASP A 704 36.16 34.58 -1.03
C ASP A 704 37.04 34.19 -2.24
N LYS A 705 37.57 35.21 -2.93
CA LYS A 705 38.73 35.17 -3.85
C LYS A 705 38.93 36.57 -4.43
N LYS A 706 39.99 37.28 -4.01
CA LYS A 706 40.28 38.61 -4.55
C LYS A 706 41.77 39.01 -4.51
N ALA A 707 42.48 38.68 -5.60
CA ALA A 707 43.77 39.24 -6.03
C ALA A 707 43.96 38.82 -7.50
N ALA A 708 44.41 39.64 -8.46
CA ALA A 708 44.65 41.10 -8.53
C ALA A 708 44.44 41.53 -10.02
N ALA A 709 44.68 42.75 -10.54
CA ALA A 709 45.26 43.98 -10.00
C ALA A 709 44.72 45.23 -10.76
N ASP A 710 45.14 46.42 -10.30
CA ASP A 710 45.32 47.67 -11.05
C ASP A 710 44.15 48.42 -11.75
N LYS A 711 44.52 49.63 -12.20
CA LYS A 711 43.74 50.83 -12.56
C LYS A 711 44.37 51.48 -13.82
N PRO A 712 43.85 52.59 -14.38
CA PRO A 712 42.47 52.91 -14.78
C PRO A 712 42.40 53.58 -16.18
N SER A 713 41.24 54.19 -16.49
CA SER A 713 41.07 55.46 -17.25
C SER A 713 40.48 55.47 -18.69
N SER A 714 39.35 56.17 -18.80
CA SER A 714 38.91 57.13 -19.84
C SER A 714 39.34 57.03 -21.33
N SER A 715 38.30 56.92 -22.19
CA SER A 715 37.90 57.91 -23.22
C SER A 715 37.85 57.49 -24.72
N LYS A 716 36.92 58.17 -25.44
CA LYS A 716 36.81 58.39 -26.91
C LYS A 716 36.47 57.21 -27.87
N LYS A 717 35.21 57.26 -28.35
CA LYS A 717 34.71 57.21 -29.76
C LYS A 717 35.77 57.30 -30.91
N PRO A 718 35.42 56.97 -32.20
CA PRO A 718 34.53 55.89 -32.71
C PRO A 718 34.90 55.32 -34.12
N SER A 719 34.34 54.16 -34.52
CA SER A 719 34.10 53.77 -35.95
C SER A 719 33.15 52.54 -36.02
N THR A 720 31.86 52.67 -36.38
CA THR A 720 31.20 52.70 -37.72
C THR A 720 30.96 51.35 -38.42
N ARG A 721 29.66 51.07 -38.69
CA ARG A 721 29.06 50.17 -39.72
C ARG A 721 29.17 48.65 -39.46
N HIS A 722 28.20 47.80 -39.86
CA HIS A 722 26.98 48.04 -40.67
C HIS A 722 25.85 47.02 -40.40
N ARG A 723 24.57 47.47 -40.45
CA ARG A 723 23.33 46.75 -40.85
C ARG A 723 22.86 45.51 -40.03
N SER A 724 21.57 45.19 -39.93
CA SER A 724 20.31 45.98 -39.98
C SER A 724 19.09 45.07 -39.69
N SER A 725 18.14 45.51 -38.87
CA SER A 725 16.80 44.90 -38.75
C SER A 725 15.77 45.88 -38.18
N ALA A 726 14.49 45.58 -38.39
CA ALA A 726 13.28 46.29 -37.92
C ALA A 726 13.02 47.71 -38.47
N LYS A 727 11.72 48.01 -38.66
CA LYS A 727 11.14 49.35 -38.79
C LYS A 727 9.70 49.30 -38.26
N GLU A 728 9.24 50.37 -37.64
CA GLU A 728 8.09 50.38 -36.73
C GLU A 728 6.91 51.24 -37.24
N THR A 729 5.81 51.26 -36.48
CA THR A 729 4.51 51.88 -36.79
C THR A 729 4.38 53.36 -36.39
N ASP A 730 3.51 54.10 -37.09
CA ASP A 730 2.92 55.40 -36.70
C ASP A 730 1.78 55.74 -37.70
N ARG A 731 0.75 56.59 -37.46
CA ARG A 731 0.37 57.47 -36.32
C ARG A 731 -1.18 57.65 -36.25
N PHE A 732 -1.69 58.73 -35.65
CA PHE A 732 -3.00 58.86 -34.96
C PHE A 732 -3.83 60.11 -35.38
N ASP A 733 -5.17 60.03 -35.29
CA ASP A 733 -6.17 61.02 -34.79
C ASP A 733 -7.61 60.47 -35.04
N GLY A 734 -8.75 60.99 -34.54
CA GLY A 734 -9.03 62.11 -33.60
C GLY A 734 -10.14 63.06 -34.12
N PRO A 735 -10.89 63.84 -33.29
CA PRO A 735 -11.04 63.80 -31.82
C PRO A 735 -12.53 63.86 -31.31
N ASN A 736 -12.71 64.11 -30.00
CA ASN A 736 -13.93 64.64 -29.30
C ASN A 736 -15.11 63.68 -28.95
N GLY A 737 -15.88 63.99 -27.88
CA GLY A 737 -17.21 63.35 -27.64
C GLY A 737 -17.71 62.94 -26.23
N ASN A 738 -17.17 63.51 -25.13
CA ASN A 738 -17.53 63.35 -23.70
C ASN A 738 -18.90 62.70 -23.22
N ALA A 739 -18.81 61.93 -22.13
CA ALA A 739 -19.80 61.72 -21.03
C ALA A 739 -20.94 60.64 -21.05
N LYS A 740 -20.76 59.67 -20.12
CA LYS A 740 -21.73 59.17 -19.11
C LYS A 740 -23.04 58.40 -19.48
N ARG A 741 -22.99 57.10 -19.13
CA ARG A 741 -23.86 56.36 -18.17
C ARG A 741 -25.23 55.74 -18.58
N ASP A 742 -25.33 54.50 -18.08
CA ASP A 742 -26.48 53.81 -17.47
C ASP A 742 -27.64 53.20 -18.30
N HIS A 743 -27.59 51.85 -18.33
CA HIS A 743 -28.68 50.89 -18.05
C HIS A 743 -29.65 50.35 -19.13
N LYS A 744 -29.64 49.00 -19.21
CA LYS A 744 -30.80 48.07 -19.22
C LYS A 744 -31.63 47.83 -20.51
N SER A 745 -31.22 46.73 -21.18
CA SER A 745 -31.96 45.44 -21.26
C SER A 745 -33.18 45.23 -22.18
N ARG A 746 -33.22 44.02 -22.77
CA ARG A 746 -34.41 43.28 -23.33
C ARG A 746 -35.07 43.90 -24.58
N SER A 747 -35.72 43.15 -25.49
CA SER A 747 -35.74 41.69 -25.76
C SER A 747 -36.39 41.41 -27.14
N ALA A 748 -36.39 40.13 -27.56
CA ALA A 748 -37.35 39.42 -28.44
C ALA A 748 -38.72 40.09 -28.75
N SER A 749 -39.42 39.85 -29.88
CA SER A 749 -39.20 38.96 -31.07
C SER A 749 -40.38 39.02 -32.07
N GLN A 750 -40.15 38.72 -33.36
CA GLN A 750 -41.10 38.15 -34.37
C GLN A 750 -40.31 37.94 -35.69
N ALA A 751 -40.34 36.87 -36.50
CA ALA A 751 -41.14 35.64 -36.72
C ALA A 751 -42.28 35.71 -37.77
N LYS A 752 -42.06 35.09 -38.97
CA LYS A 752 -42.95 34.09 -39.64
C LYS A 752 -42.63 33.78 -41.14
N SER A 753 -42.95 32.54 -41.56
CA SER A 753 -43.43 32.06 -42.90
C SER A 753 -42.59 32.26 -44.18
N ALA A 754 -42.64 31.40 -45.21
CA ALA A 754 -43.22 30.04 -45.41
C ALA A 754 -42.69 29.38 -46.73
N GLU A 755 -43.30 28.26 -47.14
CA GLU A 755 -43.12 27.39 -48.35
C GLU A 755 -42.95 28.14 -49.73
N ASP A 756 -42.55 27.53 -50.86
CA ASP A 756 -42.88 26.18 -51.41
C ASP A 756 -41.91 25.66 -52.52
N ASN A 757 -42.21 24.49 -53.11
CA ASN A 757 -41.46 23.69 -54.11
C ASN A 757 -42.07 23.84 -55.57
N PRO A 758 -41.77 23.05 -56.65
CA PRO A 758 -40.76 21.99 -56.91
C PRO A 758 -40.01 22.03 -58.30
N ASP A 759 -39.21 20.96 -58.54
CA ASP A 759 -38.47 20.45 -59.74
C ASP A 759 -39.39 20.16 -60.99
N PRO A 760 -38.98 19.73 -62.24
CA PRO A 760 -37.92 18.72 -62.56
C PRO A 760 -37.20 18.75 -63.97
N THR A 761 -36.46 17.64 -64.24
CA THR A 761 -35.86 17.11 -65.53
C THR A 761 -34.36 17.37 -65.79
N LYS A 762 -33.47 16.34 -65.70
CA LYS A 762 -33.06 15.31 -66.72
C LYS A 762 -32.13 15.88 -67.83
N GLU A 763 -31.03 15.27 -68.27
CA GLU A 763 -30.32 13.98 -68.01
C GLU A 763 -28.86 14.12 -68.60
N GLN A 764 -27.88 13.18 -68.71
CA GLN A 764 -27.69 11.72 -68.51
C GLN A 764 -26.17 11.37 -68.50
N ARG A 765 -25.69 10.40 -67.68
CA ARG A 765 -24.70 9.32 -68.02
C ARG A 765 -24.13 8.53 -66.82
N GLU A 766 -24.33 7.20 -66.88
CA GLU A 766 -23.42 6.06 -66.63
C GLU A 766 -22.15 6.26 -65.74
N GLY A 767 -21.83 5.40 -64.76
CA GLY A 767 -22.48 4.15 -64.30
C GLY A 767 -22.08 3.79 -62.85
N ALA A 768 -22.98 3.16 -62.08
CA ALA A 768 -23.11 1.69 -61.92
C ALA A 768 -22.20 1.12 -60.80
N ILE A 769 -22.64 1.14 -59.52
CA ILE A 769 -23.42 0.08 -58.81
C ILE A 769 -22.50 -0.98 -58.15
N GLY A 770 -22.66 -1.38 -56.88
CA GLY A 770 -23.58 -0.94 -55.82
C GLY A 770 -23.02 -1.32 -54.42
N SER A 771 -23.30 -0.57 -53.35
CA SER A 771 -24.52 -0.59 -52.51
C SER A 771 -24.39 -1.54 -51.29
N ARG A 772 -24.92 -1.26 -50.10
CA ARG A 772 -25.94 -0.26 -49.67
C ARG A 772 -25.52 0.52 -48.40
N ASN A 773 -26.01 1.75 -48.27
CA ASN A 773 -26.25 2.43 -46.98
C ASN A 773 -27.68 2.12 -46.49
N ILE A 774 -27.99 2.45 -45.23
CA ILE A 774 -29.19 3.24 -44.84
C ILE A 774 -28.99 3.82 -43.42
N GLU A 775 -29.71 4.90 -43.14
CA GLU A 775 -29.43 5.93 -42.12
C GLU A 775 -29.83 5.63 -40.66
N ASP A 776 -28.96 6.12 -39.75
CA ASP A 776 -29.18 7.19 -38.75
C ASP A 776 -30.37 7.18 -37.75
N ARG A 777 -30.04 7.56 -36.49
CA ARG A 777 -30.88 8.10 -35.38
C ARG A 777 -31.87 7.18 -34.64
N ASP A 778 -31.78 7.21 -33.31
CA ASP A 778 -32.70 8.04 -32.49
C ASP A 778 -32.12 8.33 -31.09
N ASP A 779 -32.90 9.02 -30.24
CA ASP A 779 -32.44 9.88 -29.14
C ASP A 779 -32.16 9.21 -27.77
N MET A 780 -31.78 10.04 -26.79
CA MET A 780 -31.63 9.66 -25.37
C MET A 780 -32.93 9.16 -24.73
N ASP A 781 -32.82 8.33 -23.68
CA ASP A 781 -33.57 8.61 -22.44
C ASP A 781 -32.88 8.06 -21.17
N ILE A 782 -33.36 8.48 -20.00
CA ILE A 782 -32.83 8.17 -18.66
C ILE A 782 -33.83 7.37 -17.84
N GLY A 783 -33.38 6.26 -17.23
CA GLY A 783 -34.14 5.44 -16.26
C GLY A 783 -33.23 4.71 -15.29
#